data_AF-A0A0G4HKC6-F1
#
_entry.id   AF-A0A0G4HKC6-F1
#
_cell.length_a   1.000
_cell.length_b   1.000
_cell.length_c   1.000
_cell.angle_alpha   90.00
_cell.angle_beta   90.00
_cell.angle_gamma   90.00
#
_symmetry.space_group_name_H-M   'P 1'
#
loop_
_entity.id
_entity.type
_entity.pdbx_description
1 polymer ?
#
loop_
_entity_poly.entity_id
_entity_poly.type
_entity_poly.pdbx_seq_one_letter_code
_entity_poly.pdbx_strand_id
1 'polypeptide(L)'
;MPQSFSTEVCPGSEMVLLFNEKITPEQIDKIGAFLEARGFFVEVATLIGAEMKYIHLSAPLSLILLGADAMFLSKQLKTGGPPICFEIENATEFLNFDPKDAEFTAKNFLTFSETTLVASDILHDIEADTVAEILQVDPFENMITTLLSHEILAQGPCYLHDLDVAWDHYVKIRRGIPLRWDLIPLRDYLGEEIAFYFIWMQYYTIALAIPAMLGVLCFLVQLAGGSVYKVLSLVVMPVFSLCLIGWAFVWLKCWVRQSARLSFKWGSDFVEWTETVRPSFKGELRPHPVTRKPTRWGHWKKRLPAQIFSVFITMLMLGVVFAAMIVGMNVQGYILHKESWMYIPSLARLAEKGEIFDVDSMAANVPVALHCAFIQVLNIIYRYIGEWLTEMENYRTQTHYETALVIKRFSFEAVNCYLPLFWLAFYAQDMERLSQELSMLFFCDQSRRMLLELIVPYMYKRGAEKYAVQKAQIEELEREKQKQAEAALAAQENGEAAASPPADAPVTKPEEEGLLSPEEKAKAEEEKAKEAEKDGADLLKNVSPREVAVLRNVIRMEVDGGMFDDYMEICIQFGSVRLSSLSSSSLAYVILFASAWSLGPFLAFGANIAEMHQDIVKFMTAFQRMRPKKSDSVGIWLYVILCIATLSIFTNCFLFTFASGDLVSTTFAILRFLERKFTDLMGGMISYGHNWNLRDVFAFCEHLMFIICFGIWLTMPSVPYKISLARAAKEYAAQQRRNDAIHSSNQLSVMSLVLPPPKACIADSEVETEIADEFSQTSVSMVAPAHAPPPGPARAPPPAPGGAAARPAGRASVQADPEGDADFHEMP
;
A
#
# COMPACT_ATOMS: atom_id res chain seq x y z
N MET A 1 18.62 -20.13 24.75
CA MET A 1 19.40 -18.96 24.30
C MET A 1 20.23 -18.40 25.46
N PRO A 2 21.30 -17.64 25.20
CA PRO A 2 22.09 -16.97 26.24
C PRO A 2 21.24 -15.98 27.04
N GLN A 3 21.57 -15.76 28.32
CA GLN A 3 20.85 -14.79 29.17
C GLN A 3 20.94 -13.34 28.64
N SER A 4 22.03 -12.97 27.98
CA SER A 4 22.21 -11.64 27.37
C SER A 4 21.14 -11.29 26.33
N PHE A 5 20.55 -12.30 25.67
CA PHE A 5 19.51 -12.10 24.65
C PHE A 5 18.18 -11.68 25.27
N SER A 6 17.99 -11.89 26.58
CA SER A 6 16.76 -11.58 27.30
C SER A 6 16.79 -10.24 28.02
N THR A 7 17.95 -9.58 28.09
CA THR A 7 18.14 -8.32 28.83
C THR A 7 18.27 -7.09 27.93
N GLU A 8 18.73 -7.26 26.68
CA GLU A 8 18.91 -6.15 25.74
C GLU A 8 17.67 -5.90 24.89
N VAL A 9 17.29 -4.63 24.76
CA VAL A 9 16.22 -4.17 23.85
C VAL A 9 16.67 -4.36 22.40
N CYS A 10 15.83 -5.03 21.61
CA CYS A 10 16.10 -5.21 20.18
C CYS A 10 15.77 -3.91 19.43
N PRO A 11 16.71 -3.31 18.66
CA PRO A 11 16.45 -2.08 17.91
C PRO A 11 15.27 -2.23 16.93
N GLY A 12 14.34 -1.28 16.96
CA GLY A 12 13.16 -1.27 16.10
C GLY A 12 11.97 -2.08 16.65
N SER A 13 12.08 -2.64 17.86
CA SER A 13 10.95 -3.25 18.56
C SER A 13 10.04 -2.24 19.28
N GLU A 14 10.42 -0.96 19.30
CA GLU A 14 9.76 0.07 20.10
C GLU A 14 8.40 0.49 19.51
N MET A 15 7.37 0.47 20.36
CA MET A 15 6.00 0.81 20.01
C MET A 15 5.32 1.61 21.12
N VAL A 16 4.32 2.40 20.76
CA VAL A 16 3.52 3.17 21.71
C VAL A 16 2.05 2.81 21.55
N LEU A 17 1.39 2.51 22.67
CA LEU A 17 -0.06 2.39 22.78
C LEU A 17 -0.59 3.67 23.43
N LEU A 18 -1.36 4.45 22.68
CA LEU A 18 -2.02 5.64 23.20
C LEU A 18 -3.45 5.32 23.63
N PHE A 19 -3.77 5.68 24.86
CA PHE A 19 -5.10 5.46 25.41
C PHE A 19 -5.90 6.76 25.42
N ASN A 20 -7.19 6.65 25.12
CA ASN A 20 -8.15 7.74 25.29
C ASN A 20 -8.43 7.98 26.77
N GLU A 21 -8.99 9.15 27.10
CA GLU A 21 -9.39 9.53 28.47
C GLU A 21 -10.42 8.59 29.13
N LYS A 22 -11.04 7.69 28.35
CA LYS A 22 -12.05 6.74 28.83
C LYS A 22 -11.49 5.66 29.77
N ILE A 23 -10.19 5.39 29.76
CA ILE A 23 -9.57 4.32 30.57
C ILE A 23 -9.02 4.87 31.89
N THR A 24 -9.15 4.09 32.96
CA THR A 24 -8.56 4.47 34.25
C THR A 24 -7.06 4.17 34.30
N PRO A 25 -6.26 4.98 35.03
CA PRO A 25 -4.86 4.69 35.34
C PRO A 25 -4.58 3.25 35.79
N GLU A 26 -5.42 2.71 36.66
CA GLU A 26 -5.26 1.37 37.22
C GLU A 26 -5.44 0.27 36.17
N GLN A 27 -6.35 0.47 35.21
CA GLN A 27 -6.53 -0.45 34.09
C GLN A 27 -5.34 -0.43 33.14
N ILE A 28 -4.75 0.75 32.88
CA ILE A 28 -3.51 0.87 32.09
C ILE A 28 -2.38 0.10 32.76
N ASP A 29 -2.19 0.25 34.07
CA ASP A 29 -1.13 -0.44 34.80
C ASP A 29 -1.34 -1.97 34.78
N LYS A 30 -2.59 -2.45 34.87
CA LYS A 30 -2.93 -3.88 34.72
C LYS A 30 -2.64 -4.42 33.32
N ILE A 31 -2.96 -3.65 32.28
CA ILE A 31 -2.61 -4.01 30.89
C ILE A 31 -1.09 -4.03 30.72
N GLY A 32 -0.38 -3.07 31.32
CA GLY A 32 1.08 -3.03 31.34
C GLY A 32 1.69 -4.29 31.98
N ALA A 33 1.24 -4.65 33.18
CA ALA A 33 1.69 -5.86 33.88
C ALA A 33 1.39 -7.15 33.10
N PHE A 34 0.25 -7.20 32.41
CA PHE A 34 -0.10 -8.32 31.53
C PHE A 34 0.87 -8.45 30.34
N LEU A 35 1.28 -7.33 29.74
CA LEU A 35 2.26 -7.31 28.64
C LEU A 35 3.67 -7.66 29.11
N GLU A 36 4.06 -7.22 30.31
CA GLU A 36 5.32 -7.66 30.95
C GLU A 36 5.34 -9.17 31.19
N ALA A 37 4.23 -9.75 31.65
CA ALA A 37 4.11 -11.19 31.85
C ALA A 37 4.26 -12.00 30.54
N ARG A 38 4.01 -11.38 29.39
CA ARG A 38 4.23 -11.95 28.05
C ARG A 38 5.65 -11.73 27.51
N GLY A 39 6.53 -11.06 28.26
CA GLY A 39 7.95 -10.89 27.97
C GLY A 39 8.32 -9.57 27.28
N PHE A 40 7.41 -8.60 27.19
CA PHE A 40 7.74 -7.24 26.74
C PHE A 40 8.34 -6.42 27.88
N PHE A 41 9.20 -5.46 27.54
CA PHE A 41 9.54 -4.35 28.42
C PHE A 41 8.48 -3.27 28.28
N VAL A 42 7.92 -2.86 29.41
CA VAL A 42 6.78 -1.96 29.46
C VAL A 42 7.18 -0.75 30.30
N GLU A 43 6.87 0.44 29.80
CA GLU A 43 7.03 1.68 30.53
C GLU A 43 5.74 2.49 30.39
N VAL A 44 5.06 2.72 31.51
CA VAL A 44 3.85 3.53 31.56
C VAL A 44 4.25 4.97 31.84
N ALA A 45 3.90 5.89 30.95
CA ALA A 45 4.23 7.29 31.08
C ALA A 45 3.04 8.18 30.69
N THR A 46 3.07 9.43 31.14
CA THR A 46 2.06 10.44 30.83
C THR A 46 2.65 11.44 29.85
N LEU A 47 1.92 11.76 28.79
CA LEU A 47 2.34 12.73 27.80
C LEU A 47 2.32 14.15 28.39
N ILE A 48 3.42 14.89 28.20
CA ILE A 48 3.52 16.29 28.61
C ILE A 48 2.60 17.12 27.70
N GLY A 49 1.60 17.83 28.26
CA GLY A 49 0.74 18.74 27.49
C GLY A 49 -0.67 18.25 27.15
N ALA A 50 -1.02 16.99 27.44
CA ALA A 50 -2.30 16.41 27.02
C ALA A 50 -2.99 15.50 28.07
N GLU A 51 -2.38 15.30 29.25
CA GLU A 51 -2.81 14.32 30.28
C GLU A 51 -3.02 12.86 29.78
N MET A 52 -2.79 12.58 28.50
CA MET A 52 -2.94 11.25 27.93
C MET A 52 -1.83 10.32 28.41
N LYS A 53 -2.24 9.19 28.97
CA LYS A 53 -1.32 8.11 29.35
C LYS A 53 -1.01 7.24 28.14
N TYR A 54 0.25 6.82 28.06
CA TYR A 54 0.70 5.90 27.03
C TYR A 54 1.51 4.77 27.64
N ILE A 55 1.49 3.63 26.95
CA ILE A 55 2.38 2.52 27.24
C ILE A 55 3.45 2.47 26.15
N HIS A 56 4.71 2.62 26.53
CA HIS A 56 5.85 2.33 25.68
C HIS A 56 6.22 0.85 25.81
N LEU A 57 6.21 0.15 24.69
CA LEU A 57 6.55 -1.26 24.57
C LEU A 57 7.90 -1.43 23.87
N SER A 58 8.70 -2.37 24.35
CA SER A 58 9.92 -2.82 23.68
C SER A 58 10.09 -4.32 23.88
N ALA A 59 10.80 -5.00 23.00
CA ALA A 59 10.96 -6.45 23.08
C ALA A 59 12.44 -6.84 23.22
N PRO A 60 12.77 -7.82 24.07
CA PRO A 60 14.10 -8.40 24.11
C PRO A 60 14.39 -9.21 22.84
N LEU A 61 15.67 -9.33 22.48
CA LEU A 61 16.10 -10.11 21.31
C LEU A 61 15.58 -11.56 21.36
N SER A 62 15.51 -12.18 22.54
CA SER A 62 15.00 -13.55 22.71
C SER A 62 13.54 -13.70 22.28
N LEU A 63 12.69 -12.73 22.57
CA LEU A 63 11.28 -12.75 22.19
C LEU A 63 11.14 -12.57 20.67
N ILE A 64 11.93 -11.67 20.10
CA ILE A 64 11.92 -11.42 18.66
C ILE A 64 12.43 -12.63 17.87
N LEU A 65 13.48 -13.32 18.33
CA LEU A 65 13.97 -14.52 17.63
C LEU A 65 12.94 -15.66 17.68
N LEU A 66 12.22 -15.82 18.79
CA LEU A 66 11.14 -16.80 18.89
C LEU A 66 9.99 -16.46 17.93
N GLY A 67 9.60 -15.18 17.88
CA GLY A 67 8.60 -14.71 16.90
C GLY A 67 9.06 -14.86 15.46
N ALA A 68 10.34 -14.59 15.16
CA ALA A 68 10.89 -14.74 13.83
C ALA A 68 10.87 -16.20 13.34
N ASP A 69 11.08 -17.17 14.24
CA ASP A 69 10.95 -18.61 13.97
C ASP A 69 9.46 -18.98 13.73
N ALA A 70 8.56 -18.50 14.60
CA ALA A 70 7.11 -18.72 14.44
C ALA A 70 6.54 -18.12 13.13
N MET A 71 7.08 -16.99 12.68
CA MET A 71 6.73 -16.34 11.41
C MET A 71 7.47 -16.94 10.19
N PHE A 72 8.31 -17.96 10.38
CA PHE A 72 9.14 -18.59 9.35
C PHE A 72 9.94 -17.56 8.52
N LEU A 73 10.54 -16.56 9.20
CA LEU A 73 11.23 -15.46 8.54
C LEU A 73 12.36 -15.99 7.64
N SER A 74 12.43 -15.55 6.38
CA SER A 74 13.44 -16.10 5.47
C SER A 74 14.80 -15.41 5.65
N LYS A 75 15.85 -16.20 5.85
CA LYS A 75 17.22 -15.74 6.11
C LYS A 75 18.24 -16.48 5.25
N GLN A 76 19.38 -15.85 5.02
CA GLN A 76 20.47 -16.40 4.23
C GLN A 76 21.44 -17.20 5.10
N LEU A 77 21.93 -18.34 4.58
CA LEU A 77 22.94 -19.17 5.23
C LEU A 77 24.36 -18.62 5.03
N LYS A 78 25.27 -18.89 5.98
CA LYS A 78 26.71 -18.56 5.89
C LYS A 78 27.40 -19.24 4.71
N THR A 79 26.95 -20.45 4.36
CA THR A 79 27.46 -21.24 3.22
C THR A 79 27.05 -20.66 1.86
N GLY A 80 26.17 -19.65 1.85
CA GLY A 80 25.54 -19.14 0.65
C GLY A 80 24.39 -20.03 0.17
N GLY A 81 23.74 -19.64 -0.93
CA GLY A 81 22.57 -20.33 -1.47
C GLY A 81 21.26 -19.56 -1.30
N PRO A 82 20.12 -20.20 -1.60
CA PRO A 82 18.80 -19.57 -1.52
C PRO A 82 18.43 -19.28 -0.06
N PRO A 83 17.68 -18.19 0.21
CA PRO A 83 17.24 -17.92 1.57
C PRO A 83 16.24 -19.00 2.02
N ILE A 84 16.42 -19.51 3.23
CA ILE A 84 15.56 -20.55 3.85
C ILE A 84 14.81 -19.96 5.04
N CYS A 85 13.80 -20.67 5.56
CA CYS A 85 13.12 -20.23 6.78
C CYS A 85 14.08 -20.31 7.97
N PHE A 86 14.04 -19.30 8.81
CA PHE A 86 14.77 -19.25 10.06
C PHE A 86 14.24 -20.32 11.00
N GLU A 87 15.16 -21.02 11.66
CA GLU A 87 14.88 -22.06 12.66
C GLU A 87 15.81 -21.77 13.84
N ILE A 88 15.26 -21.64 15.05
CA ILE A 88 16.07 -21.23 16.20
C ILE A 88 17.11 -22.27 16.60
N GLU A 89 16.83 -23.56 16.34
CA GLU A 89 17.73 -24.68 16.62
C GLU A 89 19.03 -24.59 15.79
N ASN A 90 18.91 -24.14 14.54
CA ASN A 90 20.01 -24.04 13.58
C ASN A 90 20.50 -22.58 13.39
N ALA A 91 20.19 -21.68 14.34
CA ALA A 91 20.44 -20.25 14.21
C ALA A 91 21.90 -19.89 13.87
N THR A 92 22.88 -20.67 14.35
CA THR A 92 24.31 -20.43 14.10
C THR A 92 24.75 -20.61 12.64
N GLU A 93 23.96 -21.29 11.82
CA GLU A 93 24.25 -21.50 10.39
C GLU A 93 23.89 -20.26 9.54
N PHE A 94 23.07 -19.35 10.08
CA PHE A 94 22.61 -18.17 9.38
C PHE A 94 23.64 -17.05 9.37
N LEU A 95 23.68 -16.30 8.27
CA LEU A 95 24.56 -15.16 8.07
C LEU A 95 24.28 -14.09 9.12
N ASN A 96 25.33 -13.45 9.63
CA ASN A 96 25.27 -12.39 10.65
C ASN A 96 24.66 -12.79 12.01
N PHE A 97 24.51 -14.09 12.28
CA PHE A 97 24.15 -14.57 13.61
C PHE A 97 25.38 -14.93 14.44
N ASP A 98 25.54 -14.28 15.60
CA ASP A 98 26.56 -14.59 16.60
C ASP A 98 25.92 -14.91 17.97
N PRO A 99 25.96 -16.17 18.44
CA PRO A 99 25.37 -16.55 19.72
C PRO A 99 26.06 -15.92 20.94
N LYS A 100 27.24 -15.32 20.79
CA LYS A 100 27.99 -14.71 21.92
C LYS A 100 27.77 -13.21 22.04
N ASP A 101 27.37 -12.56 20.94
CA ASP A 101 27.22 -11.12 20.84
C ASP A 101 25.76 -10.78 20.49
N ALA A 102 25.00 -10.45 21.53
CA ALA A 102 23.58 -10.12 21.42
C ALA A 102 23.38 -8.82 20.65
N GLU A 103 24.20 -7.80 20.90
CA GLU A 103 24.14 -6.50 20.23
C GLU A 103 24.45 -6.63 18.73
N PHE A 104 25.51 -7.36 18.39
CA PHE A 104 25.85 -7.64 16.99
C PHE A 104 24.72 -8.38 16.28
N THR A 105 24.15 -9.41 16.91
CA THR A 105 23.05 -10.18 16.32
C THR A 105 21.81 -9.30 16.16
N ALA A 106 21.41 -8.55 17.18
CA ALA A 106 20.26 -7.66 17.11
C ALA A 106 20.37 -6.62 15.98
N LYS A 107 21.57 -6.08 15.74
CA LYS A 107 21.79 -5.05 14.71
C LYS A 107 22.00 -5.61 13.29
N ASN A 108 22.61 -6.78 13.14
CA ASN A 108 23.08 -7.28 11.83
C ASN A 108 22.31 -8.50 11.31
N PHE A 109 21.63 -9.25 12.18
CA PHE A 109 20.84 -10.42 11.78
C PHE A 109 19.42 -10.04 11.37
N LEU A 110 18.76 -9.21 12.18
CA LEU A 110 17.41 -8.71 11.94
C LEU A 110 17.47 -7.27 11.45
N THR A 111 16.71 -6.96 10.40
CA THR A 111 16.54 -5.58 9.95
C THR A 111 15.57 -4.86 10.89
N PHE A 112 15.66 -3.53 10.91
CA PHE A 112 14.78 -2.69 11.72
C PHE A 112 13.29 -2.91 11.36
N SER A 113 12.99 -3.15 10.07
CA SER A 113 11.66 -3.49 9.59
C SER A 113 11.19 -4.88 10.03
N GLU A 114 12.07 -5.88 10.03
CA GLU A 114 11.72 -7.24 10.46
C GLU A 114 11.46 -7.30 11.96
N THR A 115 12.29 -6.62 12.77
CA THR A 115 12.08 -6.53 14.22
C THR A 115 10.72 -5.90 14.52
N THR A 116 10.38 -4.79 13.86
CA THR A 116 9.07 -4.14 14.02
C THR A 116 7.93 -5.04 13.55
N LEU A 117 8.09 -5.75 12.43
CA LEU A 117 7.08 -6.68 11.92
C LEU A 117 6.82 -7.80 12.93
N VAL A 118 7.87 -8.44 13.44
CA VAL A 118 7.77 -9.56 14.39
C VAL A 118 7.18 -9.10 15.72
N ALA A 119 7.68 -7.99 16.27
CA ALA A 119 7.12 -7.41 17.49
C ALA A 119 5.63 -7.08 17.34
N SER A 120 5.24 -6.57 16.17
CA SER A 120 3.84 -6.23 15.88
C SER A 120 2.99 -7.49 15.78
N ASP A 121 3.48 -8.52 15.11
CA ASP A 121 2.79 -9.80 14.97
C ASP A 121 2.52 -10.45 16.33
N ILE A 122 3.54 -10.51 17.20
CA ILE A 122 3.42 -11.02 18.57
C ILE A 122 2.35 -10.26 19.33
N LEU A 123 2.30 -8.93 19.21
CA LEU A 123 1.30 -8.09 19.88
C LEU A 123 -0.13 -8.31 19.36
N HIS A 124 -0.29 -8.57 18.06
CA HIS A 124 -1.59 -8.83 17.44
C HIS A 124 -2.09 -10.26 17.66
N ASP A 125 -1.20 -11.20 17.98
CA ASP A 125 -1.54 -12.59 18.31
C ASP A 125 -1.97 -12.77 19.78
N ILE A 126 -1.89 -11.72 20.61
CA ILE A 126 -2.36 -11.78 22.00
C ILE A 126 -3.88 -11.85 22.05
N GLU A 127 -4.40 -12.94 22.64
CA GLU A 127 -5.83 -13.18 22.86
C GLU A 127 -6.46 -12.09 23.75
N ALA A 128 -7.72 -11.75 23.45
CA ALA A 128 -8.41 -10.64 24.10
C ALA A 128 -8.93 -10.95 25.51
N ASP A 129 -9.12 -12.22 25.87
CA ASP A 129 -9.91 -12.64 27.04
C ASP A 129 -9.49 -11.94 28.35
N THR A 130 -8.19 -11.96 28.67
CA THR A 130 -7.68 -11.32 29.89
C THR A 130 -7.84 -9.80 29.88
N VAL A 131 -7.68 -9.15 28.73
CA VAL A 131 -7.80 -7.69 28.60
C VAL A 131 -9.26 -7.27 28.60
N ALA A 132 -10.14 -8.06 27.98
CA ALA A 132 -11.58 -7.90 28.02
C ALA A 132 -12.11 -7.99 29.47
N GLU A 133 -11.59 -8.92 30.28
CA GLU A 133 -11.90 -9.00 31.71
C GLU A 133 -11.43 -7.77 32.50
N ILE A 134 -10.21 -7.28 32.26
CA ILE A 134 -9.67 -6.07 32.92
C ILE A 134 -10.56 -4.84 32.63
N LEU A 135 -11.06 -4.76 31.39
CA LEU A 135 -11.83 -3.62 30.89
C LEU A 135 -13.34 -3.78 31.08
N GLN A 136 -13.81 -4.97 31.44
CA GLN A 136 -15.23 -5.33 31.53
C GLN A 136 -15.98 -5.12 30.20
N VAL A 137 -15.35 -5.53 29.10
CA VAL A 137 -15.91 -5.42 27.74
C VAL A 137 -15.99 -6.78 27.05
N ASP A 138 -16.81 -6.90 26.01
CA ASP A 138 -16.87 -8.14 25.22
C ASP A 138 -15.55 -8.37 24.45
N PRO A 139 -14.97 -9.58 24.50
CA PRO A 139 -13.73 -9.90 23.79
C PRO A 139 -13.95 -10.01 22.27
N PHE A 140 -13.04 -9.44 21.49
CA PHE A 140 -12.88 -9.73 20.07
C PHE A 140 -11.79 -10.79 19.85
N GLU A 141 -11.34 -11.01 18.61
CA GLU A 141 -10.37 -12.06 18.29
C GLU A 141 -8.99 -11.80 18.89
N ASN A 142 -8.58 -10.53 19.03
CA ASN A 142 -7.31 -10.18 19.66
C ASN A 142 -7.43 -8.91 20.53
N MET A 143 -6.44 -8.72 21.38
CA MET A 143 -6.36 -7.60 22.32
C MET A 143 -6.47 -6.24 21.60
N ILE A 144 -5.69 -6.04 20.53
CA ILE A 144 -5.64 -4.75 19.81
C ILE A 144 -6.99 -4.43 19.14
N THR A 145 -7.64 -5.40 18.50
CA THR A 145 -8.96 -5.18 17.89
C THR A 145 -10.01 -4.84 18.94
N THR A 146 -9.98 -5.50 20.11
CA THR A 146 -10.87 -5.21 21.23
C THR A 146 -10.68 -3.78 21.74
N LEU A 147 -9.43 -3.36 21.92
CA LEU A 147 -9.11 -2.03 22.39
C LEU A 147 -9.53 -0.93 21.40
N LEU A 148 -9.38 -1.17 20.09
CA LEU A 148 -9.78 -0.25 19.03
C LEU A 148 -11.31 -0.19 18.87
N SER A 149 -11.99 -1.34 18.88
CA SER A 149 -13.44 -1.42 18.68
C SER A 149 -14.24 -0.72 19.78
N HIS A 150 -13.70 -0.70 21.00
CA HIS A 150 -14.30 -0.01 22.14
C HIS A 150 -13.79 1.43 22.30
N GLU A 151 -13.02 1.95 21.33
CA GLU A 151 -12.44 3.30 21.35
C GLU A 151 -11.60 3.59 22.61
N ILE A 152 -10.95 2.55 23.15
CA ILE A 152 -10.10 2.64 24.34
C ILE A 152 -8.71 3.11 23.94
N LEU A 153 -8.18 2.55 22.84
CA LEU A 153 -7.02 3.12 22.17
C LEU A 153 -7.47 4.31 21.30
N ALA A 154 -6.69 5.37 21.30
CA ALA A 154 -6.89 6.52 20.41
C ALA A 154 -6.73 6.10 18.93
N GLN A 155 -5.75 5.24 18.67
CA GLN A 155 -5.44 4.69 17.35
C GLN A 155 -4.65 3.38 17.49
N GLY A 156 -4.36 2.74 16.35
CA GLY A 156 -3.57 1.51 16.33
C GLY A 156 -2.15 1.68 16.93
N PRO A 157 -1.43 0.57 17.20
CA PRO A 157 -0.09 0.61 17.76
C PRO A 157 0.86 1.49 16.93
N CYS A 158 1.60 2.36 17.60
CA CYS A 158 2.42 3.36 16.95
C CYS A 158 3.89 2.99 16.95
N TYR A 159 4.45 2.79 15.76
CA TYR A 159 5.85 2.41 15.59
C TYR A 159 6.74 3.65 15.63
N LEU A 160 7.77 3.63 16.47
CA LEU A 160 8.65 4.77 16.64
C LEU A 160 9.71 4.85 15.53
N HIS A 161 10.00 6.09 15.12
CA HIS A 161 11.13 6.39 14.24
C HIS A 161 12.41 6.56 15.05
N ASP A 162 13.44 5.78 14.71
CA ASP A 162 14.82 6.14 15.02
C ASP A 162 15.32 7.14 13.96
N LEU A 163 15.41 8.42 14.33
CA LEU A 163 15.76 9.51 13.43
C LEU A 163 17.24 9.47 13.01
N ASP A 164 18.12 8.98 13.87
CA ASP A 164 19.55 8.91 13.57
C ASP A 164 19.81 7.85 12.51
N VAL A 165 19.20 6.67 12.67
CA VAL A 165 19.23 5.59 11.68
C VAL A 165 18.52 6.02 10.38
N ALA A 166 17.37 6.69 10.49
CA ALA A 166 16.65 7.21 9.33
C ALA A 166 17.50 8.21 8.54
N TRP A 167 18.12 9.16 9.23
CA TRP A 167 18.95 10.19 8.61
C TRP A 167 20.22 9.60 7.99
N ASP A 168 20.88 8.66 8.66
CA ASP A 168 22.04 7.96 8.11
C ASP A 168 21.68 7.21 6.81
N HIS A 169 20.56 6.49 6.79
CA HIS A 169 20.04 5.86 5.58
C HIS A 169 19.73 6.88 4.47
N TYR A 170 19.07 8.00 4.81
CA TYR A 170 18.79 9.06 3.84
C TYR A 170 20.06 9.68 3.26
N VAL A 171 21.07 9.97 4.09
CA VAL A 171 22.35 10.52 3.64
C VAL A 171 23.09 9.52 2.74
N LYS A 172 23.09 8.23 3.08
CA LYS A 172 23.67 7.17 2.24
C LYS A 172 23.01 7.13 0.86
N ILE A 173 21.68 7.20 0.81
CA ILE A 173 20.90 7.24 -0.43
C ILE A 173 21.29 8.49 -1.25
N ARG A 174 21.20 9.68 -0.63
CA ARG A 174 21.39 10.98 -1.30
C ARG A 174 22.80 11.19 -1.87
N ARG A 175 23.83 10.54 -1.30
CA ARG A 175 25.21 10.64 -1.82
C ARG A 175 25.36 10.07 -3.24
N GLY A 176 24.43 9.23 -3.69
CA GLY A 176 24.43 8.66 -5.04
C GLY A 176 23.72 9.54 -6.08
N ILE A 177 23.88 9.15 -7.35
CA ILE A 177 23.09 9.68 -8.47
C ILE A 177 21.66 9.14 -8.32
N PRO A 178 20.58 9.95 -8.51
CA PRO A 178 19.19 9.50 -8.31
C PRO A 178 18.84 8.19 -9.00
N LEU A 179 19.31 8.02 -10.24
CA LEU A 179 19.11 6.82 -11.07
C LEU A 179 19.91 5.57 -10.59
N ARG A 180 20.76 5.69 -9.58
CA ARG A 180 21.62 4.62 -9.05
C ARG A 180 21.60 4.56 -7.52
N TRP A 181 20.58 5.11 -6.89
CA TRP A 181 20.42 5.02 -5.45
C TRP A 181 20.27 3.58 -4.99
N ASP A 182 20.98 3.25 -3.92
CA ASP A 182 20.80 1.98 -3.22
C ASP A 182 19.58 2.11 -2.30
N LEU A 183 18.50 1.41 -2.65
CA LEU A 183 17.23 1.45 -1.93
C LEU A 183 17.09 0.32 -0.91
N ILE A 184 18.11 -0.53 -0.75
CA ILE A 184 18.12 -1.60 0.26
C ILE A 184 17.98 -1.04 1.70
N PRO A 185 18.66 0.06 2.08
CA PRO A 185 18.47 0.65 3.42
C PRO A 185 17.03 1.07 3.71
N LEU A 186 16.28 1.43 2.66
CA LEU A 186 14.88 1.82 2.80
C LEU A 186 13.99 0.61 3.10
N ARG A 187 14.26 -0.53 2.46
CA ARG A 187 13.64 -1.82 2.81
C ARG A 187 13.93 -2.18 4.26
N ASP A 188 15.19 -2.10 4.66
CA ASP A 188 15.63 -2.53 5.99
C ASP A 188 15.03 -1.69 7.12
N TYR A 189 14.62 -0.46 6.81
CA TYR A 189 14.02 0.46 7.76
C TYR A 189 12.48 0.51 7.70
N LEU A 190 11.89 0.67 6.52
CA LEU A 190 10.44 0.85 6.33
C LEU A 190 9.68 -0.43 5.99
N GLY A 191 10.34 -1.44 5.44
CA GLY A 191 9.72 -2.69 4.99
C GLY A 191 9.71 -2.87 3.47
N GLU A 192 9.29 -4.06 3.05
CA GLU A 192 9.38 -4.51 1.66
C GLU A 192 8.38 -3.81 0.74
N GLU A 193 7.13 -3.62 1.18
CA GLU A 193 6.07 -2.99 0.38
C GLU A 193 6.48 -1.59 -0.11
N ILE A 194 6.96 -0.75 0.82
CA ILE A 194 7.41 0.61 0.53
C ILE A 194 8.68 0.57 -0.34
N ALA A 195 9.60 -0.35 -0.07
CA ALA A 195 10.79 -0.52 -0.90
C ALA A 195 10.45 -0.93 -2.34
N PHE A 196 9.45 -1.80 -2.54
CA PHE A 196 8.99 -2.17 -3.89
C PHE A 196 8.47 -0.96 -4.66
N TYR A 197 7.74 -0.06 -4.00
CA TYR A 197 7.31 1.20 -4.60
C TYR A 197 8.50 2.05 -5.08
N PHE A 198 9.50 2.29 -4.22
CA PHE A 198 10.66 3.10 -4.60
C PHE A 198 11.54 2.45 -5.67
N ILE A 199 11.74 1.14 -5.58
CA ILE A 199 12.50 0.39 -6.60
C ILE A 199 11.74 0.39 -7.92
N TRP A 200 10.41 0.29 -7.90
CA TRP A 200 9.57 0.43 -9.08
C TRP A 200 9.70 1.81 -9.71
N MET A 201 9.58 2.89 -8.92
CA MET A 201 9.74 4.27 -9.37
C MET A 201 11.11 4.50 -10.00
N GLN A 202 12.18 4.03 -9.34
CA GLN A 202 13.53 4.12 -9.88
C GLN A 202 13.65 3.35 -11.20
N TYR A 203 13.16 2.10 -11.24
CA TYR A 203 13.22 1.26 -12.43
C TYR A 203 12.43 1.85 -13.61
N TYR A 204 11.25 2.40 -13.34
CA TYR A 204 10.44 3.15 -14.29
C TYR A 204 11.17 4.37 -14.85
N THR A 205 11.72 5.19 -13.96
CA THR A 205 12.43 6.42 -14.34
C THR A 205 13.65 6.13 -15.22
N ILE A 206 14.44 5.09 -14.88
CA ILE A 206 15.58 4.65 -15.71
C ILE A 206 15.10 4.21 -17.10
N ALA A 207 14.04 3.40 -17.16
CA ALA A 207 13.51 2.92 -18.42
C ALA A 207 12.95 4.06 -19.29
N LEU A 208 12.34 5.07 -18.66
CA LEU A 208 11.73 6.23 -19.31
C LEU A 208 12.76 7.15 -19.97
N ALA A 209 14.04 7.05 -19.60
CA ALA A 209 15.12 7.82 -20.22
C ALA A 209 15.19 7.64 -21.74
N ILE A 210 14.94 6.44 -22.27
CA ILE A 210 14.95 6.17 -23.72
C ILE A 210 13.79 6.89 -24.42
N PRO A 211 12.52 6.70 -24.02
CA PRO A 211 11.40 7.52 -24.48
C PRO A 211 11.61 9.02 -24.35
N ALA A 212 12.19 9.49 -23.24
CA ALA A 212 12.44 10.91 -23.00
C ALA A 212 13.39 11.50 -24.05
N MET A 213 14.50 10.81 -24.35
CA MET A 213 15.44 11.24 -25.40
C MET A 213 14.79 11.25 -26.79
N LEU A 214 14.04 10.19 -27.13
CA LEU A 214 13.33 10.11 -28.41
C LEU A 214 12.24 11.18 -28.54
N GLY A 215 11.53 11.46 -27.45
CA GLY A 215 10.50 12.49 -27.37
C GLY A 215 11.07 13.90 -27.57
N VAL A 216 12.21 14.21 -26.94
CA VAL A 216 12.93 15.49 -27.17
C VAL A 216 13.37 15.60 -28.64
N LEU A 217 13.89 14.53 -29.24
CA LEU A 217 14.26 14.56 -30.65
C LEU A 217 13.04 14.84 -31.56
N CYS A 218 11.91 14.19 -31.28
CA CYS A 218 10.64 14.43 -31.98
C CYS A 218 10.17 15.88 -31.82
N PHE A 219 10.28 16.44 -30.61
CA PHE A 219 9.93 17.84 -30.32
C PHE A 219 10.84 18.82 -31.06
N LEU A 220 12.15 18.57 -31.14
CA LEU A 220 13.09 19.42 -31.90
C LEU A 220 12.77 19.40 -33.40
N VAL A 221 12.36 18.26 -33.96
CA VAL A 221 11.89 18.15 -35.35
C VAL A 221 10.63 18.98 -35.58
N GLN A 222 9.71 19.01 -34.62
CA GLN A 222 8.51 19.86 -34.68
C GLN A 222 8.87 21.35 -34.61
N LEU A 223 9.83 21.72 -33.75
CA LEU A 223 10.27 23.11 -33.56
C LEU A 223 11.04 23.67 -34.78
N ALA A 224 11.81 22.83 -35.47
CA ALA A 224 12.68 23.25 -36.58
C ALA A 224 11.92 23.96 -37.72
N GLY A 225 10.61 23.67 -37.88
CA GLY A 225 9.71 24.42 -38.76
C GLY A 225 10.00 24.29 -40.27
N GLY A 226 8.96 24.37 -41.10
CA GLY A 226 9.09 24.32 -42.56
C GLY A 226 8.37 23.13 -43.22
N SER A 227 8.17 23.21 -44.54
CA SER A 227 7.36 22.22 -45.28
C SER A 227 7.94 20.80 -45.21
N VAL A 228 9.27 20.65 -45.27
CA VAL A 228 9.94 19.35 -45.14
C VAL A 228 9.78 18.76 -43.74
N TYR A 229 9.90 19.59 -42.69
CA TYR A 229 9.78 19.14 -41.30
C TYR A 229 8.34 18.79 -40.92
N LYS A 230 7.33 19.42 -41.53
CA LYS A 230 5.92 19.02 -41.38
C LYS A 230 5.65 17.61 -41.94
N VAL A 231 6.20 17.29 -43.11
CA VAL A 231 6.08 15.95 -43.70
C VAL A 231 6.87 14.93 -42.87
N LEU A 232 8.06 15.31 -42.40
CA LEU A 232 8.87 14.45 -41.54
C LEU A 232 8.18 14.16 -40.19
N SER A 233 7.57 15.17 -39.56
CA SER A 233 6.80 14.97 -38.32
C SER A 233 5.61 14.04 -38.51
N LEU A 234 4.99 14.04 -39.69
CA LEU A 234 3.88 13.15 -40.02
C LEU A 234 4.26 11.66 -39.98
N VAL A 235 5.52 11.34 -40.31
CA VAL A 235 6.02 9.95 -40.30
C VAL A 235 6.66 9.61 -38.95
N VAL A 236 7.39 10.56 -38.35
CA VAL A 236 8.13 10.33 -37.12
C VAL A 236 7.22 10.13 -35.91
N MET A 237 6.09 10.84 -35.81
CA MET A 237 5.20 10.75 -34.63
C MET A 237 4.49 9.40 -34.49
N PRO A 238 3.92 8.79 -35.55
CA PRO A 238 3.36 7.44 -35.46
C PRO A 238 4.41 6.37 -35.15
N VAL A 239 5.63 6.50 -35.72
CA VAL A 239 6.71 5.55 -35.40
C VAL A 239 7.11 5.68 -33.94
N PHE A 240 7.24 6.91 -33.43
CA PHE A 240 7.51 7.18 -32.02
C PHE A 240 6.44 6.57 -31.10
N SER A 241 5.15 6.76 -31.39
CA SER A 241 4.07 6.22 -30.56
C SER A 241 4.01 4.69 -30.57
N LEU A 242 4.21 4.04 -31.73
CA LEU A 242 4.29 2.57 -31.82
C LEU A 242 5.51 2.03 -31.05
N CYS A 243 6.66 2.69 -31.15
CA CYS A 243 7.84 2.35 -30.37
C CYS A 243 7.59 2.53 -28.87
N LEU A 244 6.86 3.57 -28.46
CA LEU A 244 6.55 3.85 -27.06
C LEU A 244 5.62 2.78 -26.46
N ILE A 245 4.63 2.33 -27.23
CA ILE A 245 3.75 1.22 -26.83
C ILE A 245 4.56 -0.07 -26.67
N GLY A 246 5.39 -0.42 -27.66
CA GLY A 246 6.25 -1.59 -27.58
C GLY A 246 7.20 -1.53 -26.38
N TRP A 247 7.79 -0.35 -26.13
CA TRP A 247 8.62 -0.09 -24.96
C TRP A 247 7.85 -0.31 -23.65
N ALA A 248 6.60 0.14 -23.54
CA ALA A 248 5.80 -0.02 -22.34
C ALA A 248 5.60 -1.49 -21.96
N PHE A 249 5.30 -2.37 -22.94
CA PHE A 249 5.17 -3.82 -22.71
C PHE A 249 6.50 -4.48 -22.33
N VAL A 250 7.60 -4.11 -23.01
CA VAL A 250 8.94 -4.62 -22.69
C VAL A 250 9.33 -4.22 -21.27
N TRP A 251 9.16 -2.95 -20.91
CA TRP A 251 9.47 -2.45 -19.58
C TRP A 251 8.61 -3.14 -18.51
N LEU A 252 7.30 -3.21 -18.70
CA LEU A 252 6.38 -3.82 -17.74
C LEU A 252 6.76 -5.29 -17.49
N LYS A 253 7.09 -6.03 -18.54
CA LYS A 253 7.54 -7.42 -18.43
C LYS A 253 8.90 -7.54 -17.74
N CYS A 254 9.82 -6.64 -18.02
CA CYS A 254 11.10 -6.55 -17.33
C CYS A 254 10.94 -6.24 -15.84
N TRP A 255 9.97 -5.40 -15.47
CA TRP A 255 9.61 -5.16 -14.07
C TRP A 255 9.10 -6.43 -13.38
N VAL A 256 8.17 -7.19 -13.99
CA VAL A 256 7.69 -8.47 -13.43
C VAL A 256 8.85 -9.43 -13.15
N ARG A 257 9.84 -9.48 -14.05
CA ARG A 257 11.04 -10.30 -13.85
C ARG A 257 11.94 -9.78 -12.74
N GLN A 258 11.99 -8.47 -12.56
CA GLN A 258 12.77 -7.83 -11.51
C GLN A 258 12.11 -7.99 -10.14
N SER A 259 10.79 -7.83 -10.04
CA SER A 259 10.06 -8.05 -8.79
C SER A 259 10.21 -9.50 -8.32
N ALA A 260 10.09 -10.48 -9.24
CA ALA A 260 10.32 -11.89 -8.91
C ALA A 260 11.75 -12.18 -8.40
N ARG A 261 12.78 -11.45 -8.87
CA ARG A 261 14.15 -11.59 -8.34
C ARG A 261 14.28 -11.01 -6.94
N LEU A 262 13.67 -9.86 -6.71
CA LEU A 262 13.72 -9.16 -5.42
C LEU A 262 12.94 -9.92 -4.37
N SER A 263 11.72 -10.35 -4.68
CA SER A 263 10.88 -11.16 -3.80
C SER A 263 11.59 -12.45 -3.40
N PHE A 264 12.25 -13.13 -4.36
CA PHE A 264 13.06 -14.31 -4.05
C PHE A 264 14.27 -14.01 -3.17
N LYS A 265 14.97 -12.89 -3.45
CA LYS A 265 16.13 -12.47 -2.67
C LYS A 265 15.74 -12.12 -1.23
N TRP A 266 14.56 -11.54 -1.03
CA TRP A 266 14.04 -11.12 0.27
C TRP A 266 13.28 -12.24 0.99
N GLY A 267 12.92 -13.31 0.26
CA GLY A 267 12.17 -14.43 0.79
C GLY A 267 10.69 -14.13 1.01
N SER A 268 10.14 -13.20 0.23
CA SER A 268 8.74 -12.77 0.25
C SER A 268 7.88 -13.45 -0.83
N ASP A 269 8.36 -14.55 -1.41
CA ASP A 269 7.74 -15.22 -2.57
C ASP A 269 6.32 -15.78 -2.30
N PHE A 270 5.96 -16.00 -1.04
CA PHE A 270 4.73 -16.71 -0.63
C PHE A 270 3.82 -15.86 0.27
N VAL A 271 3.97 -14.54 0.25
CA VAL A 271 3.26 -13.63 1.17
C VAL A 271 1.74 -13.78 1.09
N GLU A 272 1.19 -13.87 -0.13
CA GLU A 272 -0.26 -14.03 -0.36
C GLU A 272 -0.83 -15.27 0.34
N TRP A 273 -0.08 -16.37 0.40
CA TRP A 273 -0.50 -17.62 1.04
C TRP A 273 -0.41 -17.59 2.56
N THR A 274 0.37 -16.66 3.11
CA THR A 274 0.57 -16.49 4.56
C THR A 274 -0.32 -15.40 5.17
N GLU A 275 -1.16 -14.74 4.37
CA GLU A 275 -2.02 -13.65 4.85
C GLU A 275 -3.14 -14.17 5.77
N THR A 276 -3.36 -13.45 6.88
CA THR A 276 -4.41 -13.76 7.85
C THR A 276 -5.78 -13.26 7.40
N VAL A 277 -6.83 -13.74 8.08
CA VAL A 277 -8.20 -13.30 7.81
C VAL A 277 -8.40 -11.88 8.34
N ARG A 278 -9.05 -11.02 7.56
CA ARG A 278 -9.37 -9.65 7.96
C ARG A 278 -10.33 -9.65 9.16
N PRO A 279 -10.14 -8.81 10.19
CA PRO A 279 -11.01 -8.79 11.38
C PRO A 279 -12.49 -8.54 11.10
N SER A 280 -12.80 -7.71 10.09
CA SER A 280 -14.19 -7.39 9.71
C SER A 280 -14.87 -8.49 8.88
N PHE A 281 -14.16 -9.56 8.52
CA PHE A 281 -14.70 -10.64 7.70
C PHE A 281 -15.75 -11.46 8.45
N LYS A 282 -16.93 -11.57 7.84
CA LYS A 282 -18.05 -12.36 8.38
C LYS A 282 -18.10 -13.71 7.69
N GLY A 283 -18.02 -14.79 8.46
CA GLY A 283 -18.02 -16.15 7.94
C GLY A 283 -18.28 -17.19 9.01
N GLU A 284 -18.52 -18.43 8.58
CA GLU A 284 -18.67 -19.58 9.47
C GLU A 284 -17.29 -20.07 9.91
N LEU A 285 -17.13 -20.40 11.20
CA LEU A 285 -15.92 -21.01 11.72
C LEU A 285 -15.81 -22.45 11.19
N ARG A 286 -14.77 -22.71 10.40
CA ARG A 286 -14.44 -24.05 9.90
C ARG A 286 -12.97 -24.36 10.16
N PRO A 287 -12.61 -25.60 10.51
CA PRO A 287 -11.21 -25.98 10.66
C PRO A 287 -10.50 -25.86 9.31
N HIS A 288 -9.38 -25.15 9.28
CA HIS A 288 -8.58 -24.99 8.08
C HIS A 288 -8.11 -26.36 7.55
N PRO A 289 -8.17 -26.65 6.23
CA PRO A 289 -7.86 -27.97 5.69
C PRO A 289 -6.42 -28.42 5.99
N VAL A 290 -5.48 -27.46 6.00
CA VAL A 290 -4.05 -27.68 6.28
C VAL A 290 -3.72 -27.49 7.76
N THR A 291 -3.84 -26.27 8.31
CA THR A 291 -3.41 -25.95 9.68
C THR A 291 -4.32 -26.50 10.78
N ARG A 292 -5.53 -26.98 10.44
CA ARG A 292 -6.58 -27.44 11.38
C ARG A 292 -7.05 -26.41 12.42
N LYS A 293 -6.45 -25.21 12.46
CA LYS A 293 -6.89 -24.09 13.28
C LYS A 293 -8.31 -23.65 12.84
N PRO A 294 -9.18 -23.25 13.77
CA PRO A 294 -10.48 -22.70 13.42
C PRO A 294 -10.29 -21.39 12.64
N THR A 295 -10.83 -21.32 11.42
CA THR A 295 -10.74 -20.13 10.56
C THR A 295 -12.10 -19.79 9.98
N ARG A 296 -12.40 -18.50 9.83
CA ARG A 296 -13.67 -18.07 9.22
C ARG A 296 -13.65 -18.32 7.71
N TRP A 297 -14.73 -18.90 7.19
CA TRP A 297 -14.96 -19.14 5.77
C TRP A 297 -16.29 -18.55 5.31
N GLY A 298 -16.30 -17.96 4.12
CA GLY A 298 -17.47 -17.33 3.52
C GLY A 298 -17.93 -18.08 2.27
N HIS A 299 -19.24 -18.03 1.99
CA HIS A 299 -19.79 -18.62 0.77
C HIS A 299 -19.71 -17.63 -0.40
N TRP A 300 -19.00 -17.99 -1.47
CA TRP A 300 -18.88 -17.17 -2.67
C TRP A 300 -20.24 -16.83 -3.30
N LYS A 301 -21.24 -17.73 -3.22
CA LYS A 301 -22.61 -17.51 -3.71
C LYS A 301 -23.30 -16.32 -3.03
N LYS A 302 -22.95 -16.01 -1.78
CA LYS A 302 -23.47 -14.84 -1.04
C LYS A 302 -22.79 -13.54 -1.47
N ARG A 303 -21.58 -13.61 -2.04
CA ARG A 303 -20.81 -12.45 -2.53
C ARG A 303 -21.24 -11.99 -3.93
N LEU A 304 -21.56 -12.93 -4.82
CA LEU A 304 -21.93 -12.62 -6.21
C LEU A 304 -23.04 -11.54 -6.35
N PRO A 305 -24.19 -11.60 -5.64
CA PRO A 305 -25.21 -10.57 -5.74
C PRO A 305 -24.70 -9.19 -5.26
N ALA A 306 -23.86 -9.15 -4.23
CA ALA A 306 -23.25 -7.92 -3.74
C ALA A 306 -22.31 -7.30 -4.78
N GLN A 307 -21.50 -8.11 -5.47
CA GLN A 307 -20.63 -7.65 -6.56
C GLN A 307 -21.42 -7.13 -7.76
N ILE A 308 -22.49 -7.81 -8.16
CA ILE A 308 -23.37 -7.34 -9.25
C ILE A 308 -23.99 -5.99 -8.88
N PHE A 309 -24.48 -5.85 -7.65
CA PHE A 309 -25.02 -4.58 -7.15
C PHE A 309 -23.95 -3.48 -7.15
N SER A 310 -22.72 -3.79 -6.72
CA SER A 310 -21.62 -2.83 -6.75
C SER A 310 -21.28 -2.35 -8.17
N VAL A 311 -21.22 -3.27 -9.14
CA VAL A 311 -21.01 -2.91 -10.56
C VAL A 311 -22.14 -2.02 -11.06
N PHE A 312 -23.40 -2.35 -10.72
CA PHE A 312 -24.55 -1.53 -11.09
C PHE A 312 -24.47 -0.10 -10.54
N ILE A 313 -24.19 0.07 -9.25
CA ILE A 313 -24.04 1.40 -8.63
C ILE A 313 -22.86 2.16 -9.24
N THR A 314 -21.75 1.47 -9.51
CA THR A 314 -20.58 2.08 -10.17
C THR A 314 -20.92 2.58 -11.57
N MET A 315 -21.62 1.79 -12.38
CA MET A 315 -22.08 2.20 -13.71
C MET A 315 -23.08 3.36 -13.67
N LEU A 316 -23.96 3.40 -12.67
CA LEU A 316 -24.87 4.52 -12.45
C LEU A 316 -24.08 5.83 -12.19
N MET A 317 -23.09 5.77 -11.32
CA MET A 317 -22.25 6.93 -10.99
C MET A 317 -21.40 7.39 -12.17
N LEU A 318 -20.87 6.47 -12.97
CA LEU A 318 -20.21 6.80 -14.24
C LEU A 318 -21.17 7.51 -15.23
N GLY A 319 -22.44 7.10 -15.27
CA GLY A 319 -23.48 7.78 -16.04
C GLY A 319 -23.72 9.22 -15.57
N VAL A 320 -23.71 9.47 -14.26
CA VAL A 320 -23.82 10.83 -13.69
C VAL A 320 -22.64 11.72 -14.11
N VAL A 321 -21.42 11.19 -14.03
CA VAL A 321 -20.22 11.91 -14.51
C VAL A 321 -20.35 12.22 -15.99
N PHE A 322 -20.72 11.24 -16.80
CA PHE A 322 -20.86 11.41 -18.25
C PHE A 322 -21.87 12.52 -18.58
N ALA A 323 -23.01 12.58 -17.87
CA ALA A 323 -23.98 13.65 -18.01
C ALA A 323 -23.42 15.02 -17.58
N ALA A 324 -22.70 15.08 -16.45
CA ALA A 324 -22.07 16.30 -15.97
C ALA A 324 -20.99 16.83 -16.93
N MET A 325 -20.26 15.92 -17.59
CA MET A 325 -19.32 16.26 -18.65
C MET A 325 -20.05 16.92 -19.82
N ILE A 326 -21.13 16.30 -20.34
CA ILE A 326 -21.91 16.89 -21.44
C ILE A 326 -22.40 18.29 -21.06
N VAL A 327 -22.94 18.47 -19.85
CA VAL A 327 -23.40 19.77 -19.36
C VAL A 327 -22.24 20.78 -19.31
N GLY A 328 -21.11 20.42 -18.70
CA GLY A 328 -19.94 21.27 -18.59
C GLY A 328 -19.40 21.71 -19.95
N MET A 329 -19.28 20.77 -20.89
CA MET A 329 -18.77 21.04 -22.24
C MET A 329 -19.71 21.92 -23.08
N ASN A 330 -21.03 21.83 -22.88
CA ASN A 330 -21.98 22.74 -23.52
C ASN A 330 -21.83 24.17 -22.98
N VAL A 331 -21.73 24.33 -21.65
CA VAL A 331 -21.60 25.66 -21.02
C VAL A 331 -20.24 26.30 -21.30
N GLN A 332 -19.20 25.50 -21.56
CA GLN A 332 -17.88 25.96 -21.98
C GLN A 332 -17.80 26.31 -23.48
N GLY A 333 -18.83 25.98 -24.27
CA GLY A 333 -18.84 26.22 -25.72
C GLY A 333 -17.97 25.26 -26.53
N TYR A 334 -17.53 24.13 -25.95
CA TYR A 334 -16.73 23.13 -26.68
C TYR A 334 -17.54 22.39 -27.76
N ILE A 335 -18.85 22.22 -27.56
CA ILE A 335 -19.74 21.53 -28.50
C ILE A 335 -20.29 22.55 -29.51
N LEU A 336 -19.59 22.71 -30.62
CA LEU A 336 -19.94 23.68 -31.69
C LEU A 336 -20.96 23.11 -32.70
N HIS A 337 -21.06 21.78 -32.81
CA HIS A 337 -21.92 21.12 -33.79
C HIS A 337 -23.37 21.05 -33.30
N LYS A 338 -24.22 21.94 -33.82
CA LYS A 338 -25.66 22.03 -33.49
C LYS A 338 -26.47 20.77 -33.86
N GLU A 339 -25.92 19.90 -34.72
CA GLU A 339 -26.53 18.62 -35.14
C GLU A 339 -26.20 17.45 -34.20
N SER A 340 -25.29 17.64 -33.24
CA SER A 340 -24.93 16.60 -32.28
C SER A 340 -26.06 16.38 -31.27
N TRP A 341 -26.36 15.13 -30.94
CA TRP A 341 -27.30 14.78 -29.88
C TRP A 341 -26.85 15.27 -28.49
N MET A 342 -25.56 15.59 -28.32
CA MET A 342 -24.99 16.16 -27.10
C MET A 342 -25.15 17.68 -27.02
N TYR A 343 -25.58 18.36 -28.09
CA TYR A 343 -25.78 19.81 -28.10
C TYR A 343 -27.08 20.17 -27.39
N ILE A 344 -26.98 20.96 -26.33
CA ILE A 344 -28.13 21.45 -25.55
C ILE A 344 -28.29 22.96 -25.81
N PRO A 345 -29.28 23.38 -26.61
CA PRO A 345 -29.40 24.77 -27.07
C PRO A 345 -29.53 25.81 -25.96
N SER A 346 -30.08 25.43 -24.80
CA SER A 346 -30.23 26.34 -23.65
C SER A 346 -28.91 26.59 -22.92
N LEU A 347 -28.01 25.61 -22.89
CA LEU A 347 -26.73 25.69 -22.20
C LEU A 347 -25.65 26.30 -23.09
N ALA A 348 -25.62 25.91 -24.37
CA ALA A 348 -24.63 26.41 -25.32
C ALA A 348 -24.75 27.93 -25.59
N ARG A 349 -25.96 28.50 -25.48
CA ARG A 349 -26.17 29.95 -25.60
C ARG A 349 -25.41 30.76 -24.55
N LEU A 350 -25.14 30.19 -23.38
CA LEU A 350 -24.40 30.88 -22.33
C LEU A 350 -22.93 31.14 -22.71
N ALA A 351 -22.39 30.38 -23.67
CA ALA A 351 -21.04 30.50 -24.19
C ALA A 351 -20.96 31.31 -25.49
N GLU A 352 -22.08 31.82 -26.02
CA GLU A 352 -22.06 32.63 -27.23
C GLU A 352 -21.42 34.00 -26.97
N LYS A 353 -20.90 34.61 -28.04
CA LYS A 353 -20.15 35.87 -27.97
C LYS A 353 -21.02 37.00 -27.41
N GLY A 354 -20.59 37.63 -26.31
CA GLY A 354 -21.33 38.67 -25.60
C GLY A 354 -22.26 38.20 -24.46
N GLU A 355 -22.34 36.89 -24.21
CA GLU A 355 -23.13 36.32 -23.10
C GLU A 355 -22.28 36.05 -21.84
N ILE A 356 -22.91 35.53 -20.78
CA ILE A 356 -22.33 35.43 -19.42
C ILE A 356 -20.98 34.69 -19.39
N PHE A 357 -20.84 33.62 -20.18
CA PHE A 357 -19.62 32.79 -20.26
C PHE A 357 -18.96 32.86 -21.65
N ASP A 358 -18.90 34.05 -22.24
CA ASP A 358 -18.21 34.30 -23.51
C ASP A 358 -16.79 33.70 -23.52
N VAL A 359 -16.49 32.89 -24.55
CA VAL A 359 -15.21 32.18 -24.75
C VAL A 359 -14.03 33.14 -24.82
N ASP A 360 -14.22 34.36 -25.32
CA ASP A 360 -13.17 35.38 -25.45
C ASP A 360 -12.91 36.12 -24.10
N SER A 361 -13.75 35.92 -23.08
CA SER A 361 -13.70 36.61 -21.78
C SER A 361 -13.10 35.73 -20.67
N MET A 362 -12.55 36.35 -19.62
CA MET A 362 -12.12 35.60 -18.42
C MET A 362 -13.26 34.83 -17.75
N ALA A 363 -14.51 35.19 -18.03
CA ALA A 363 -15.71 34.49 -17.56
C ALA A 363 -15.81 33.04 -18.08
N ALA A 364 -15.17 32.70 -19.21
CA ALA A 364 -15.08 31.32 -19.71
C ALA A 364 -14.42 30.34 -18.73
N ASN A 365 -13.58 30.85 -17.80
CA ASN A 365 -12.94 30.03 -16.78
C ASN A 365 -13.89 29.62 -15.64
N VAL A 366 -15.02 30.31 -15.46
CA VAL A 366 -15.95 30.02 -14.36
C VAL A 366 -16.64 28.66 -14.55
N PRO A 367 -17.22 28.33 -15.72
CA PRO A 367 -17.74 26.99 -15.98
C PRO A 367 -16.70 25.87 -15.84
N VAL A 368 -15.46 26.14 -16.23
CA VAL A 368 -14.33 25.21 -16.06
C VAL A 368 -14.09 24.95 -14.57
N ALA A 369 -13.95 26.00 -13.76
CA ALA A 369 -13.75 25.87 -12.33
C ALA A 369 -14.92 25.16 -11.63
N LEU A 370 -16.16 25.47 -12.00
CA LEU A 370 -17.37 24.82 -11.47
C LEU A 370 -17.42 23.33 -11.84
N HIS A 371 -17.10 22.99 -13.09
CA HIS A 371 -17.02 21.60 -13.52
C HIS A 371 -15.94 20.84 -12.74
N CYS A 372 -14.74 21.40 -12.60
CA CYS A 372 -13.66 20.82 -11.80
C CYS A 372 -14.08 20.63 -10.34
N ALA A 373 -14.69 21.64 -9.71
CA ALA A 373 -15.18 21.54 -8.33
C ALA A 373 -16.23 20.43 -8.17
N PHE A 374 -17.16 20.34 -9.12
CA PHE A 374 -18.20 19.31 -9.11
C PHE A 374 -17.63 17.89 -9.24
N ILE A 375 -16.68 17.67 -10.15
CA ILE A 375 -16.00 16.38 -10.29
C ILE A 375 -15.23 16.01 -9.02
N GLN A 376 -14.58 16.98 -8.36
CA GLN A 376 -13.90 16.73 -7.08
C GLN A 376 -14.87 16.30 -5.97
N VAL A 377 -16.04 16.94 -5.88
CA VAL A 377 -17.10 16.51 -4.95
C VAL A 377 -17.58 15.09 -5.27
N LEU A 378 -17.79 14.77 -6.55
CA LEU A 378 -18.18 13.41 -6.95
C LEU A 378 -17.11 12.36 -6.62
N ASN A 379 -15.82 12.67 -6.77
CA ASN A 379 -14.73 11.77 -6.37
C ASN A 379 -14.76 11.50 -4.86
N ILE A 380 -15.04 12.53 -4.04
CA ILE A 380 -15.20 12.37 -2.58
C ILE A 380 -16.42 11.51 -2.25
N ILE A 381 -17.57 11.75 -2.89
CA ILE A 381 -18.78 10.95 -2.67
C ILE A 381 -18.55 9.49 -3.08
N TYR A 382 -17.95 9.26 -4.25
CA TYR A 382 -17.70 7.92 -4.75
C TYR A 382 -16.70 7.15 -3.90
N ARG A 383 -15.76 7.82 -3.22
CA ARG A 383 -14.90 7.19 -2.20
C ARG A 383 -15.73 6.45 -1.15
N TYR A 384 -16.63 7.18 -0.49
CA TYR A 384 -17.47 6.60 0.58
C TYR A 384 -18.37 5.49 0.03
N ILE A 385 -18.92 5.68 -1.17
CA ILE A 385 -19.72 4.64 -1.83
C ILE A 385 -18.86 3.40 -2.13
N GLY A 386 -17.65 3.56 -2.65
CA GLY A 386 -16.74 2.47 -3.00
C GLY A 386 -16.31 1.64 -1.79
N GLU A 387 -16.01 2.29 -0.67
CA GLU A 387 -15.70 1.63 0.61
C GLU A 387 -16.92 0.85 1.11
N TRP A 388 -18.10 1.50 1.15
CA TRP A 388 -19.35 0.85 1.56
C TRP A 388 -19.71 -0.37 0.69
N LEU A 389 -19.58 -0.26 -0.63
CA LEU A 389 -19.81 -1.36 -1.56
C LEU A 389 -18.82 -2.52 -1.33
N THR A 390 -17.56 -2.20 -1.04
CA THR A 390 -16.52 -3.22 -0.85
C THR A 390 -16.65 -3.91 0.52
N GLU A 391 -17.07 -3.20 1.56
CA GLU A 391 -17.45 -3.83 2.84
C GLU A 391 -18.64 -4.79 2.67
N MET A 392 -19.64 -4.39 1.88
CA MET A 392 -20.79 -5.25 1.58
C MET A 392 -20.38 -6.53 0.82
N GLU A 393 -19.35 -6.48 -0.03
CA GLU A 393 -18.81 -7.64 -0.75
C GLU A 393 -18.07 -8.65 0.16
N ASN A 394 -17.72 -8.27 1.40
CA ASN A 394 -17.19 -9.13 2.46
C ASN A 394 -16.00 -10.01 1.99
N TYR A 395 -14.85 -9.37 1.73
CA TYR A 395 -13.60 -10.05 1.38
C TYR A 395 -12.90 -10.66 2.59
N ARG A 396 -12.26 -11.83 2.37
CA ARG A 396 -11.61 -12.61 3.43
C ARG A 396 -10.26 -12.03 3.86
N THR A 397 -9.46 -11.61 2.90
CA THR A 397 -8.10 -11.07 3.13
C THR A 397 -8.10 -9.57 2.88
N GLN A 398 -7.16 -8.86 3.49
CA GLN A 398 -7.01 -7.43 3.33
C GLN A 398 -6.56 -7.09 1.90
N THR A 399 -5.68 -7.89 1.31
CA THR A 399 -5.22 -7.73 -0.08
C THR A 399 -6.37 -7.76 -1.09
N HIS A 400 -7.31 -8.70 -0.95
CA HIS A 400 -8.46 -8.79 -1.86
C HIS A 400 -9.45 -7.63 -1.66
N TYR A 401 -9.67 -7.21 -0.42
CA TYR A 401 -10.47 -6.03 -0.11
C TYR A 401 -9.89 -4.78 -0.79
N GLU A 402 -8.59 -4.51 -0.57
CA GLU A 402 -7.89 -3.37 -1.14
C GLU A 402 -7.87 -3.43 -2.66
N THR A 403 -7.61 -4.60 -3.25
CA THR A 403 -7.67 -4.82 -4.70
C THR A 403 -9.03 -4.47 -5.30
N ALA A 404 -10.11 -4.96 -4.70
CA ALA A 404 -11.47 -4.70 -5.17
C ALA A 404 -11.87 -3.22 -5.00
N LEU A 405 -11.41 -2.58 -3.93
CA LEU A 405 -11.61 -1.15 -3.70
C LEU A 405 -10.86 -0.31 -4.74
N VAL A 406 -9.61 -0.64 -5.01
CA VAL A 406 -8.78 0.02 -6.02
C VAL A 406 -9.43 -0.06 -7.39
N ILE A 407 -9.88 -1.24 -7.82
CA ILE A 407 -10.51 -1.41 -9.14
C ILE A 407 -11.72 -0.48 -9.30
N LYS A 408 -12.60 -0.39 -8.29
CA LYS A 408 -13.79 0.46 -8.33
C LYS A 408 -13.42 1.94 -8.43
N ARG A 409 -12.57 2.40 -7.51
CA ARG A 409 -12.13 3.80 -7.42
C ARG A 409 -11.35 4.26 -8.64
N PHE A 410 -10.37 3.45 -9.06
CA PHE A 410 -9.58 3.72 -10.24
C PHE A 410 -10.46 3.80 -11.48
N SER A 411 -11.41 2.87 -11.66
CA SER A 411 -12.30 2.90 -12.83
C SER A 411 -13.13 4.20 -12.89
N PHE A 412 -13.63 4.66 -11.74
CA PHE A 412 -14.35 5.93 -11.64
C PHE A 412 -13.46 7.13 -11.95
N GLU A 413 -12.32 7.24 -11.27
CA GLU A 413 -11.36 8.35 -11.45
C GLU A 413 -10.77 8.38 -12.87
N ALA A 414 -10.46 7.22 -13.44
CA ALA A 414 -9.92 7.09 -14.78
C ALA A 414 -10.91 7.56 -15.83
N VAL A 415 -12.20 7.21 -15.73
CA VAL A 415 -13.22 7.73 -16.65
C VAL A 415 -13.32 9.25 -16.49
N ASN A 416 -13.37 9.77 -15.27
CA ASN A 416 -13.47 11.22 -15.03
C ASN A 416 -12.30 11.99 -15.64
N CYS A 417 -11.10 11.42 -15.59
CA CYS A 417 -9.88 12.05 -16.07
C CYS A 417 -9.71 11.92 -17.60
N TYR A 418 -9.90 10.73 -18.16
CA TYR A 418 -9.57 10.45 -19.57
C TYR A 418 -10.74 10.66 -20.53
N LEU A 419 -11.99 10.66 -20.06
CA LEU A 419 -13.15 10.80 -20.94
C LEU A 419 -13.18 12.12 -21.72
N PRO A 420 -12.87 13.30 -21.12
CA PRO A 420 -12.75 14.54 -21.89
C PRO A 420 -11.63 14.47 -22.95
N LEU A 421 -10.51 13.83 -22.63
CA LEU A 421 -9.39 13.64 -23.56
C LEU A 421 -9.76 12.69 -24.71
N PHE A 422 -10.49 11.62 -24.43
CA PHE A 422 -11.03 10.72 -25.45
C PHE A 422 -12.05 11.41 -26.35
N TRP A 423 -12.86 12.33 -25.80
CA TRP A 423 -13.75 13.15 -26.61
C TRP A 423 -12.96 14.06 -27.56
N LEU A 424 -11.94 14.75 -27.05
CA LEU A 424 -11.07 15.61 -27.87
C LEU A 424 -10.36 14.82 -28.98
N ALA A 425 -9.82 13.65 -28.62
CA ALA A 425 -9.09 12.77 -29.51
C ALA A 425 -9.96 12.14 -30.61
N PHE A 426 -11.14 11.60 -30.25
CA PHE A 426 -11.91 10.74 -31.13
C PHE A 426 -13.13 11.40 -31.75
N TYR A 427 -13.78 12.31 -31.01
CA TYR A 427 -15.00 12.96 -31.48
C TYR A 427 -14.71 14.34 -32.09
N ALA A 428 -13.99 15.20 -31.38
CA ALA A 428 -13.61 16.52 -31.88
C ALA A 428 -12.44 16.45 -32.89
N GLN A 429 -11.58 15.44 -32.75
CA GLN A 429 -10.40 15.20 -33.59
C GLN A 429 -9.44 16.41 -33.63
N ASP A 430 -9.34 17.15 -32.53
CA ASP A 430 -8.49 18.34 -32.41
C ASP A 430 -7.20 17.99 -31.65
N MET A 431 -6.17 17.63 -32.43
CA MET A 431 -4.87 17.22 -31.89
C MET A 431 -4.11 18.35 -31.19
N GLU A 432 -4.34 19.60 -31.59
CA GLU A 432 -3.67 20.76 -30.99
C GLU A 432 -4.25 21.02 -29.60
N ARG A 433 -5.59 21.07 -29.48
CA ARG A 433 -6.26 21.18 -28.17
C ARG A 433 -5.96 19.99 -27.28
N LEU A 434 -5.95 18.77 -27.82
CA LEU A 434 -5.57 17.58 -27.07
C LEU A 434 -4.17 17.71 -26.46
N SER A 435 -3.18 18.18 -27.24
CA SER A 435 -1.83 18.41 -26.72
C SER A 435 -1.78 19.52 -25.66
N GLN A 436 -2.54 20.60 -25.84
CA GLN A 436 -2.60 21.71 -24.87
C GLN A 436 -3.20 21.26 -23.54
N GLU A 437 -4.32 20.53 -23.59
CA GLU A 437 -5.00 19.98 -22.42
C GLU A 437 -4.12 18.97 -21.67
N LEU A 438 -3.44 18.05 -22.38
CA LEU A 438 -2.48 17.12 -21.76
C LEU A 438 -1.35 17.86 -21.04
N SER A 439 -0.78 18.88 -21.68
CA SER A 439 0.25 19.71 -21.09
C SER A 439 -0.26 20.46 -19.85
N MET A 440 -1.44 21.08 -19.94
CA MET A 440 -2.06 21.81 -18.82
C MET A 440 -2.36 20.88 -17.65
N LEU A 441 -3.00 19.73 -17.90
CA LEU A 441 -3.29 18.71 -16.89
C LEU A 441 -2.02 18.26 -16.17
N PHE A 442 -0.94 18.01 -16.92
CA PHE A 442 0.34 17.64 -16.34
C PHE A 442 0.87 18.74 -15.42
N PHE A 443 1.00 19.99 -15.89
CA PHE A 443 1.55 21.08 -15.07
C PHE A 443 0.67 21.45 -13.87
N CYS A 444 -0.66 21.43 -14.03
CA CYS A 444 -1.60 21.62 -12.94
C CYS A 444 -1.45 20.53 -11.88
N ASP A 445 -1.31 19.27 -12.30
CA ASP A 445 -1.08 18.17 -11.36
C ASP A 445 0.29 18.29 -10.67
N GLN A 446 1.37 18.60 -11.39
CA GLN A 446 2.69 18.84 -10.79
C GLN A 446 2.65 19.99 -9.76
N SER A 447 1.94 21.08 -10.08
CA SER A 447 1.79 22.23 -9.17
C SER A 447 0.96 21.87 -7.93
N ARG A 448 -0.16 21.17 -8.12
CA ARG A 448 -1.01 20.65 -7.03
C ARG A 448 -0.19 19.76 -6.09
N ARG A 449 0.66 18.88 -6.61
CA ARG A 449 1.53 18.00 -5.81
C ARG A 449 2.51 18.79 -4.97
N MET A 450 3.23 19.72 -5.58
CA MET A 450 4.18 20.58 -4.84
C MET A 450 3.47 21.32 -3.69
N LEU A 451 2.25 21.81 -3.91
CA LEU A 451 1.46 22.49 -2.89
C LEU A 451 0.97 21.54 -1.79
N LEU A 452 0.21 20.50 -2.17
CA LEU A 452 -0.50 19.65 -1.21
C LEU A 452 0.38 18.62 -0.53
N GLU A 453 1.46 18.17 -1.17
CA GLU A 453 2.26 17.05 -0.66
C GLU A 453 3.57 17.49 0.00
N LEU A 454 4.04 18.70 -0.30
CA LEU A 454 5.26 19.25 0.30
C LEU A 454 4.96 20.48 1.16
N ILE A 455 4.30 21.49 0.59
CA ILE A 455 4.15 22.79 1.25
C ILE A 455 3.14 22.70 2.40
N VAL A 456 1.95 22.16 2.15
CA VAL A 456 0.88 22.08 3.17
C VAL A 456 1.31 21.26 4.40
N PRO A 457 1.84 20.02 4.27
CA PRO A 457 2.25 19.25 5.44
C PRO A 457 3.40 19.91 6.19
N TYR A 458 4.34 20.54 5.48
CA TYR A 458 5.44 21.28 6.10
C TYR A 458 4.95 22.50 6.89
N MET A 459 4.04 23.29 6.31
CA MET A 459 3.44 24.45 6.97
C MET A 459 2.62 24.04 8.20
N TYR A 460 1.84 22.96 8.06
CA TYR A 460 1.01 22.42 9.13
C TYR A 460 1.87 21.91 10.28
N LYS A 461 2.87 21.07 10.00
CA LYS A 461 3.83 20.57 11.00
C LYS A 461 4.51 21.70 11.75
N ARG A 462 4.97 22.74 11.04
CA ARG A 462 5.64 23.89 11.67
C ARG A 462 4.67 24.72 12.52
N GLY A 463 3.42 24.87 12.09
CA GLY A 463 2.38 25.54 12.89
C GLY A 463 2.02 24.76 14.15
N ALA A 464 1.91 23.44 14.02
CA ALA A 464 1.60 22.52 15.11
C ALA A 464 2.71 22.41 16.15
N GLU A 465 3.98 22.30 15.74
CA GLU A 465 5.13 22.33 16.63
C GLU A 465 5.15 23.62 17.47
N LYS A 466 4.82 24.77 16.85
CA LYS A 466 4.71 26.05 17.56
C LYS A 466 3.55 26.05 18.57
N TYR A 467 2.39 25.52 18.19
CA TYR A 467 1.22 25.46 19.06
C TYR A 467 1.45 24.55 20.28
N ALA A 468 2.06 23.37 20.09
CA ALA A 468 2.35 22.43 21.16
C ALA A 468 3.34 23.02 22.18
N VAL A 469 4.38 23.71 21.71
CA VAL A 469 5.33 24.43 22.57
C VAL A 469 4.63 25.53 23.38
N GLN A 470 3.76 26.31 22.74
CA GLN A 470 2.98 27.35 23.44
C GLN A 470 2.03 26.77 24.48
N LYS A 471 1.33 25.68 24.16
CA LYS A 471 0.41 25.00 25.09
C LYS A 471 1.15 24.48 26.32
N ALA A 472 2.28 23.79 26.12
CA ALA A 472 3.10 23.27 27.21
C ALA A 472 3.59 24.39 28.15
N GLN A 473 3.97 25.55 27.59
CA GLN A 473 4.37 26.73 28.37
C GLN A 473 3.22 27.30 29.21
N ILE A 474 2.00 27.37 28.65
CA ILE A 474 0.82 27.87 29.36
C ILE A 474 0.48 26.95 30.54
N GLU A 475 0.47 25.64 30.33
CA GLU A 475 0.14 24.66 31.37
C GLU A 475 1.19 24.58 32.48
N GLU A 476 2.48 24.76 32.16
CA GLU A 476 3.53 24.86 33.18
C GLU A 476 3.34 26.10 34.04
N LEU A 477 3.03 27.23 33.42
CA LEU A 477 2.75 28.48 34.11
C LEU A 477 1.47 28.41 34.98
N GLU A 478 0.45 27.67 34.55
CA GLU A 478 -0.73 27.37 35.36
C GLU A 478 -0.42 26.47 36.55
N ARG A 479 0.39 25.42 36.37
CA ARG A 479 0.87 24.55 37.47
C ARG A 479 1.69 25.33 38.50
N GLU A 480 2.55 26.23 38.07
CA GLU A 480 3.30 27.10 38.99
C GLU A 480 2.38 28.03 39.77
N LYS A 481 1.39 28.66 39.10
CA LYS A 481 0.37 29.47 39.77
C LYS A 481 -0.44 28.65 40.79
N GLN A 482 -0.79 27.41 40.46
CA GLN A 482 -1.54 26.54 41.35
C GLN A 482 -0.71 26.13 42.57
N LYS A 483 0.56 25.76 42.40
CA LYS A 483 1.49 25.51 43.52
C LYS A 483 1.68 26.74 44.42
N GLN A 484 1.77 27.93 43.83
CA GLN A 484 1.85 29.18 44.58
C GLN A 484 0.56 29.48 45.36
N ALA A 485 -0.60 29.24 44.75
CA ALA A 485 -1.90 29.40 45.40
C ALA A 485 -2.10 28.41 46.56
N GLU A 486 -1.73 27.14 46.37
CA GLU A 486 -1.77 26.11 47.41
C GLU A 486 -0.80 26.42 48.55
N ALA A 487 0.42 26.88 48.24
CA ALA A 487 1.39 27.32 49.25
C ALA A 487 0.90 28.55 50.03
N ALA A 488 0.23 29.49 49.36
CA ALA A 488 -0.37 30.66 50.01
C ALA A 488 -1.55 30.26 50.92
N LEU A 489 -2.39 29.30 50.50
CA LEU A 489 -3.50 28.79 51.31
C LEU A 489 -2.98 28.02 52.54
N ALA A 490 -1.94 27.20 52.36
CA ALA A 490 -1.29 26.45 53.44
C ALA A 490 -0.58 27.38 54.45
N ALA A 491 0.00 28.49 53.98
CA ALA A 491 0.57 29.53 54.85
C ALA A 491 -0.52 30.27 55.65
N GLN A 492 -1.72 30.42 55.08
CA GLN A 492 -2.86 31.06 55.72
C GLN A 492 -3.53 30.15 56.78
N GLU A 493 -3.58 28.83 56.57
CA GLU A 493 -4.07 27.86 57.55
C GLU A 493 -3.13 27.64 58.75
N ASN A 494 -1.81 27.79 58.56
CA ASN A 494 -0.81 27.58 59.62
C ASN A 494 -0.58 28.80 60.54
N GLY A 495 -1.30 29.90 60.36
CA GLY A 495 -1.26 31.03 61.29
C GLY A 495 0.08 31.76 61.38
N GLU A 496 0.94 31.68 60.36
CA GLU A 496 2.14 32.51 60.27
C GLU A 496 1.80 33.84 59.58
N ALA A 497 1.97 34.93 60.33
CA ALA A 497 1.83 36.28 59.81
C ALA A 497 2.76 36.49 58.61
N ALA A 498 2.18 36.88 57.47
CA ALA A 498 2.86 37.14 56.22
C ALA A 498 4.17 37.94 56.42
N ALA A 499 5.30 37.27 56.23
CA ALA A 499 6.59 37.94 56.06
C ALA A 499 6.53 38.76 54.76
N SER A 500 6.90 40.04 54.88
CA SER A 500 6.95 40.99 53.78
C SER A 500 7.86 40.48 52.65
N PRO A 501 7.54 40.76 51.37
CA PRO A 501 8.35 40.28 50.25
C PRO A 501 9.74 40.94 50.24
N PRO A 502 10.77 40.27 49.70
CA PRO A 502 12.12 40.81 49.62
C PRO A 502 12.19 42.05 48.73
N ALA A 503 12.96 43.04 49.17
CA ALA A 503 12.99 44.42 48.67
C ALA A 503 13.72 44.64 47.33
N ASP A 504 13.85 43.63 46.46
CA ASP A 504 14.57 43.74 45.18
C ASP A 504 13.74 43.25 43.98
N ALA A 505 12.45 43.60 43.94
CA ALA A 505 11.65 43.52 42.72
C ALA A 505 11.74 44.86 41.96
N PRO A 506 11.95 44.87 40.63
CA PRO A 506 11.84 46.09 39.85
C PRO A 506 10.40 46.60 39.97
N VAL A 507 10.24 47.82 40.47
CA VAL A 507 8.95 48.52 40.50
C VAL A 507 8.53 48.79 39.06
N THR A 508 7.74 47.90 38.47
CA THR A 508 6.95 48.23 37.29
C THR A 508 5.81 49.13 37.75
N LYS A 509 5.87 50.39 37.30
CA LYS A 509 4.74 51.33 37.41
C LYS A 509 3.50 50.71 36.75
N PRO A 510 2.28 51.06 37.18
CA PRO A 510 1.10 50.73 36.41
C PRO A 510 1.21 51.47 35.07
N GLU A 511 1.49 50.74 33.99
CA GLU A 511 1.46 51.30 32.65
C GLU A 511 0.01 51.66 32.32
N GLU A 512 -0.19 52.95 32.06
CA GLU A 512 -1.36 53.47 31.37
C GLU A 512 -1.58 52.65 30.09
N GLU A 513 -2.81 52.19 29.86
CA GLU A 513 -3.26 51.69 28.57
C GLU A 513 -3.22 52.82 27.53
N GLY A 514 -2.01 53.12 27.05
CA GLY A 514 -1.76 53.92 25.88
C GLY A 514 -2.13 53.11 24.63
N LEU A 515 -2.90 53.74 23.75
CA LEU A 515 -3.38 53.22 22.48
C LEU A 515 -2.21 52.90 21.53
N LEU A 516 -1.56 51.74 21.71
CA LEU A 516 -0.51 51.25 20.82
C LEU A 516 -1.05 51.04 19.40
N SER A 517 -0.29 51.47 18.40
CA SER A 517 -0.63 51.29 16.99
C SER A 517 -0.61 49.78 16.62
N PRO A 518 -1.38 49.34 15.61
CA PRO A 518 -1.43 47.93 15.21
C PRO A 518 -0.06 47.32 14.88
N GLU A 519 0.87 48.12 14.35
CA GLU A 519 2.23 47.69 14.01
C GLU A 519 3.12 47.47 15.24
N GLU A 520 2.93 48.24 16.31
CA GLU A 520 3.70 48.09 17.56
C GLU A 520 3.19 46.91 18.38
N LYS A 521 1.88 46.65 18.37
CA LYS A 521 1.31 45.41 18.94
C LYS A 521 1.82 44.18 18.19
N ALA A 522 1.85 44.22 16.86
CA ALA A 522 2.36 43.11 16.05
C ALA A 522 3.86 42.84 16.32
N LYS A 523 4.68 43.88 16.49
CA LYS A 523 6.10 43.72 16.84
C LYS A 523 6.31 43.19 18.26
N ALA A 524 5.52 43.66 19.23
CA ALA A 524 5.58 43.16 20.61
C ALA A 524 5.10 41.71 20.71
N GLU A 525 4.09 41.32 19.93
CA GLU A 525 3.67 39.92 19.76
C GLU A 525 4.73 39.08 19.05
N GLU A 526 5.44 39.64 18.06
CA GLU A 526 6.53 38.96 17.36
C GLU A 526 7.76 38.74 18.27
N GLU A 527 8.12 39.72 19.11
CA GLU A 527 9.18 39.57 20.12
C GLU A 527 8.79 38.56 21.20
N LYS A 528 7.55 38.62 21.73
CA LYS A 528 7.05 37.61 22.67
C LYS A 528 7.02 36.21 22.06
N ALA A 529 6.68 36.09 20.78
CA ALA A 529 6.71 34.81 20.08
C ALA A 529 8.14 34.29 19.89
N LYS A 530 9.12 35.17 19.66
CA LYS A 530 10.54 34.81 19.56
C LYS A 530 11.15 34.41 20.91
N GLU A 531 10.73 35.06 22.00
CA GLU A 531 11.15 34.72 23.36
C GLU A 531 10.55 33.37 23.80
N ALA A 532 9.26 33.16 23.54
CA ALA A 532 8.60 31.87 23.74
C ALA A 532 9.20 30.73 22.89
N GLU A 533 9.62 31.01 21.64
CA GLU A 533 10.32 30.02 20.79
C GLU A 533 11.69 29.63 21.36
N LYS A 534 12.37 30.56 22.02
CA LYS A 534 13.67 30.34 22.67
C LYS A 534 13.52 29.55 23.97
N ASP A 535 12.53 29.89 24.79
CA ASP A 535 12.25 29.21 26.07
C ASP A 535 11.71 27.78 25.85
N GLY A 536 10.92 27.56 24.81
CA GLY A 536 10.45 26.23 24.41
C GLY A 536 11.56 25.31 23.91
N ALA A 537 12.56 25.87 23.22
CA ALA A 537 13.75 25.14 22.80
C ALA A 537 14.68 24.78 23.99
N ASP A 538 14.60 25.52 25.10
CA ASP A 538 15.35 25.23 26.34
C ASP A 538 14.62 24.19 27.22
N LEU A 539 13.28 24.17 27.24
CA LEU A 539 12.48 23.11 27.88
C LEU A 539 12.71 21.71 27.27
N LEU A 540 12.79 21.62 25.94
CA LEU A 540 13.09 20.38 25.22
C LEU A 540 14.52 19.84 25.45
N LYS A 541 15.43 20.64 26.02
CA LYS A 541 16.81 20.19 26.36
C LYS A 541 16.87 19.42 27.68
N ASN A 542 15.88 19.59 28.56
CA ASN A 542 15.82 18.97 29.88
C ASN A 542 14.97 17.68 29.91
N VAL A 543 14.24 17.40 28.83
CA VAL A 543 13.46 16.17 28.63
C VAL A 543 14.41 15.09 28.08
N SER A 544 14.25 13.83 28.50
CA SER A 544 15.12 12.77 27.98
C SER A 544 14.98 12.67 26.45
N PRO A 545 16.06 12.40 25.68
CA PRO A 545 15.97 12.32 24.22
C PRO A 545 14.89 11.34 23.72
N ARG A 546 14.60 10.30 24.52
CA ARG A 546 13.57 9.29 24.29
C ARG A 546 12.16 9.85 24.48
N GLU A 547 11.90 10.58 25.57
CA GLU A 547 10.63 11.28 25.75
C GLU A 547 10.42 12.36 24.69
N VAL A 548 11.47 13.09 24.26
CA VAL A 548 11.35 14.03 23.13
C VAL A 548 11.02 13.31 21.81
N ALA A 549 11.58 12.13 21.59
CA ALA A 549 11.28 11.32 20.40
C ALA A 549 9.84 10.79 20.44
N VAL A 550 9.40 10.27 21.60
CA VAL A 550 8.01 9.83 21.81
C VAL A 550 7.05 11.00 21.70
N LEU A 551 7.30 12.10 22.40
CA LEU A 551 6.50 13.33 22.36
C LEU A 551 6.45 13.91 20.95
N ARG A 552 7.54 13.91 20.18
CA ARG A 552 7.53 14.36 18.78
C ARG A 552 6.72 13.42 17.88
N ASN A 553 6.79 12.12 18.12
CA ASN A 553 6.01 11.14 17.37
C ASN A 553 4.53 11.16 17.78
N VAL A 554 4.20 11.46 19.04
CA VAL A 554 2.84 11.59 19.58
C VAL A 554 2.22 12.97 19.32
N ILE A 555 2.99 14.05 19.33
CA ILE A 555 2.55 15.38 18.89
C ILE A 555 2.24 15.36 17.39
N ARG A 556 2.96 14.55 16.59
CA ARG A 556 2.48 14.24 15.23
C ARG A 556 1.08 13.64 15.33
N MET A 557 0.88 12.59 16.13
CA MET A 557 -0.42 11.93 16.33
C MET A 557 -1.57 12.85 16.82
N GLU A 558 -1.36 13.78 17.76
CA GLU A 558 -2.43 14.63 18.32
C GLU A 558 -2.87 15.74 17.36
N VAL A 559 -1.94 16.20 16.53
CA VAL A 559 -2.18 17.10 15.39
C VAL A 559 -2.89 16.34 14.26
N ASP A 560 -2.76 15.00 14.27
CA ASP A 560 -3.18 14.10 13.22
C ASP A 560 -4.55 13.41 13.49
N GLY A 561 -4.98 13.30 14.75
CA GLY A 561 -6.11 12.46 15.20
C GLY A 561 -7.53 12.81 14.75
N GLY A 562 -7.72 13.86 13.93
CA GLY A 562 -9.04 14.21 13.37
C GLY A 562 -9.10 14.42 11.86
N MET A 563 -7.96 14.59 11.20
CA MET A 563 -7.91 14.78 9.74
C MET A 563 -6.76 14.03 9.07
N PHE A 564 -5.75 13.59 9.82
CA PHE A 564 -4.55 12.96 9.31
C PHE A 564 -4.52 11.46 9.54
N ASP A 565 -5.30 10.86 10.45
CA ASP A 565 -5.61 9.43 10.32
C ASP A 565 -6.45 9.18 9.08
N ASP A 566 -7.43 10.05 8.79
CA ASP A 566 -8.04 10.11 7.46
C ASP A 566 -6.98 10.39 6.39
N TYR A 567 -6.11 11.41 6.52
CA TYR A 567 -5.11 11.73 5.48
C TYR A 567 -3.99 10.69 5.31
N MET A 568 -3.67 9.91 6.34
CA MET A 568 -2.61 8.88 6.41
C MET A 568 -3.19 7.53 6.01
N GLU A 569 -4.40 7.18 6.41
CA GLU A 569 -5.18 6.11 5.76
C GLU A 569 -5.39 6.46 4.27
N ILE A 570 -5.64 7.74 3.94
CA ILE A 570 -5.61 8.35 2.59
C ILE A 570 -4.18 8.64 2.04
N CYS A 571 -3.09 8.33 2.75
CA CYS A 571 -1.71 8.43 2.23
C CYS A 571 -0.95 7.11 2.36
N ILE A 572 -1.55 6.05 2.88
CA ILE A 572 -1.00 4.70 3.01
C ILE A 572 -1.85 3.77 2.15
N GLN A 573 -3.15 3.68 2.42
CA GLN A 573 -4.10 2.95 1.56
C GLN A 573 -4.29 3.66 0.22
N PHE A 574 -3.95 4.94 0.17
CA PHE A 574 -3.85 5.79 -1.00
C PHE A 574 -2.42 6.31 -1.24
N GLY A 575 -1.41 5.98 -0.44
CA GLY A 575 -0.03 6.26 -0.84
C GLY A 575 0.39 5.28 -1.92
N SER A 576 0.30 3.99 -1.59
CA SER A 576 0.53 2.93 -2.56
C SER A 576 -0.47 3.01 -3.72
N VAL A 577 -1.74 3.36 -3.46
CA VAL A 577 -2.81 3.45 -4.47
C VAL A 577 -2.82 4.75 -5.25
N ARG A 578 -2.68 5.91 -4.63
CA ARG A 578 -2.60 7.20 -5.32
C ARG A 578 -1.23 7.36 -5.97
N LEU A 579 -0.08 7.06 -5.34
CA LEU A 579 1.22 7.19 -6.02
C LEU A 579 1.37 6.20 -7.20
N SER A 580 0.80 4.99 -7.09
CA SER A 580 0.75 4.08 -8.23
C SER A 580 -0.33 4.47 -9.25
N SER A 581 -1.48 5.01 -8.84
CA SER A 581 -2.48 5.64 -9.73
C SER A 581 -1.91 6.87 -10.44
N LEU A 582 -1.06 7.62 -9.77
CA LEU A 582 -0.47 8.89 -10.20
C LEU A 582 0.74 8.69 -11.12
N SER A 583 1.58 7.69 -10.84
CA SER A 583 2.56 7.26 -11.84
C SER A 583 1.89 6.48 -12.97
N SER A 584 0.75 5.82 -12.74
CA SER A 584 -0.06 5.27 -13.82
C SER A 584 -0.74 6.37 -14.65
N SER A 585 -1.06 7.54 -14.07
CA SER A 585 -1.68 8.64 -14.80
C SER A 585 -0.65 9.43 -15.60
N SER A 586 0.54 9.69 -15.04
CA SER A 586 1.65 10.23 -15.82
C SER A 586 2.05 9.27 -16.96
N LEU A 587 2.13 7.97 -16.68
CA LEU A 587 2.36 6.93 -17.69
C LEU A 587 1.21 6.88 -18.71
N ALA A 588 -0.05 6.98 -18.29
CA ALA A 588 -1.22 6.98 -19.17
C ALA A 588 -1.22 8.21 -20.09
N TYR A 589 -0.91 9.41 -19.59
CA TYR A 589 -0.74 10.59 -20.45
C TYR A 589 0.36 10.38 -21.48
N VAL A 590 1.47 9.75 -21.07
CA VAL A 590 2.62 9.45 -21.93
C VAL A 590 2.30 8.39 -22.98
N ILE A 591 1.59 7.30 -22.64
CA ILE A 591 1.38 6.18 -23.55
C ILE A 591 0.03 6.19 -24.27
N LEU A 592 -1.08 6.63 -23.67
CA LEU A 592 -2.40 6.67 -24.34
C LEU A 592 -2.41 7.69 -25.47
N PHE A 593 -1.82 8.86 -25.26
CA PHE A 593 -1.83 9.98 -26.21
C PHE A 593 -0.43 10.32 -26.72
N ALA A 594 0.43 9.31 -26.87
CA ALA A 594 1.84 9.44 -27.24
C ALA A 594 2.09 10.26 -28.51
N SER A 595 1.19 10.14 -29.49
CA SER A 595 1.26 10.88 -30.76
C SER A 595 0.90 12.36 -30.63
N ALA A 596 0.14 12.74 -29.61
CA ALA A 596 -0.28 14.12 -29.38
C ALA A 596 0.78 14.94 -28.62
N TRP A 597 1.54 14.31 -27.71
CA TRP A 597 2.43 15.04 -26.81
C TRP A 597 3.82 14.38 -26.66
N SER A 598 4.70 14.65 -27.62
CA SER A 598 6.06 14.07 -27.72
C SER A 598 7.01 14.45 -26.57
N LEU A 599 6.80 15.61 -25.93
CA LEU A 599 7.61 16.08 -24.80
C LEU A 599 7.22 15.45 -23.46
N GLY A 600 6.04 14.83 -23.37
CA GLY A 600 5.51 14.21 -22.16
C GLY A 600 6.49 13.28 -21.43
N PRO A 601 7.13 12.30 -22.10
CA PRO A 601 8.07 11.40 -21.43
C PRO A 601 9.27 12.11 -20.78
N PHE A 602 9.75 13.22 -21.37
CA PHE A 602 10.86 14.00 -20.80
C PHE A 602 10.45 14.76 -19.54
N LEU A 603 9.27 15.38 -19.57
CA LEU A 603 8.74 16.08 -18.40
C LEU A 603 8.42 15.09 -17.27
N ALA A 604 7.83 13.93 -17.59
CA ALA A 604 7.60 12.86 -16.64
C ALA A 604 8.92 12.31 -16.06
N PHE A 605 9.98 12.17 -16.86
CA PHE A 605 11.29 11.74 -16.36
C PHE A 605 11.85 12.71 -15.30
N GLY A 606 11.78 14.02 -15.54
CA GLY A 606 12.20 15.03 -14.55
C GLY A 606 11.32 15.04 -13.30
N ALA A 607 10.01 14.95 -13.49
CA ALA A 607 9.04 14.92 -12.40
C ALA A 607 9.24 13.69 -11.49
N ASN A 608 9.42 12.50 -12.06
CA ASN A 608 9.62 11.28 -11.28
C ASN A 608 10.90 11.33 -10.41
N ILE A 609 11.97 11.99 -10.89
CA ILE A 609 13.18 12.18 -10.08
C ILE A 609 12.86 13.07 -8.87
N ALA A 610 12.17 14.19 -9.09
CA ALA A 610 11.78 15.07 -7.99
C ALA A 610 10.83 14.38 -7.00
N GLU A 611 9.86 13.63 -7.50
CA GLU A 611 8.88 12.87 -6.73
C GLU A 611 9.56 11.82 -5.83
N MET A 612 10.43 10.99 -6.40
CA MET A 612 11.18 9.99 -5.63
C MET A 612 11.99 10.62 -4.48
N HIS A 613 12.62 11.78 -4.71
CA HIS A 613 13.31 12.52 -3.66
C HIS A 613 12.36 13.02 -2.57
N GLN A 614 11.24 13.63 -2.97
CA GLN A 614 10.26 14.20 -2.04
C GLN A 614 9.62 13.11 -1.19
N ASP A 615 9.29 11.97 -1.78
CA ASP A 615 8.64 10.87 -1.08
C ASP A 615 9.57 10.19 -0.07
N ILE A 616 10.85 9.98 -0.39
CA ILE A 616 11.80 9.46 0.61
C ILE A 616 11.86 10.38 1.82
N VAL A 617 11.93 11.71 1.62
CA VAL A 617 11.94 12.66 2.75
C VAL A 617 10.63 12.58 3.53
N LYS A 618 9.50 12.44 2.85
CA LYS A 618 8.17 12.36 3.44
C LYS A 618 8.05 11.14 4.38
N PHE A 619 8.39 9.94 3.89
CA PHE A 619 8.34 8.71 4.69
C PHE A 619 9.35 8.66 5.84
N MET A 620 10.46 9.41 5.77
CA MET A 620 11.50 9.40 6.79
C MET A 620 11.32 10.50 7.85
N THR A 621 10.62 11.59 7.53
CA THR A 621 10.60 12.80 8.39
C THR A 621 9.22 13.41 8.63
N ALA A 622 8.24 13.15 7.75
CA ALA A 622 6.91 13.73 7.85
C ALA A 622 5.91 12.72 8.41
N PHE A 623 5.88 11.50 7.87
CA PHE A 623 4.94 10.48 8.29
C PHE A 623 5.37 9.79 9.59
N GLN A 624 4.37 9.20 10.25
CA GLN A 624 4.59 8.17 11.24
C GLN A 624 5.14 6.91 10.55
N ARG A 625 5.98 6.16 11.27
CA ARG A 625 6.47 4.90 10.75
C ARG A 625 5.32 3.91 10.66
N MET A 626 5.09 3.40 9.47
CA MET A 626 4.07 2.39 9.23
C MET A 626 4.50 1.03 9.75
N ARG A 627 3.50 0.18 10.03
CA ARG A 627 3.73 -1.25 10.22
C ARG A 627 4.37 -1.80 8.94
N PRO A 628 5.59 -2.38 9.01
CA PRO A 628 6.19 -3.00 7.84
C PRO A 628 5.32 -4.18 7.38
N LYS A 629 5.08 -4.29 6.07
CA LYS A 629 4.42 -5.44 5.46
C LYS A 629 5.37 -6.09 4.47
N LYS A 630 5.31 -7.42 4.41
CA LYS A 630 5.97 -8.18 3.35
C LYS A 630 5.19 -8.01 2.05
N SER A 631 5.90 -8.02 0.93
CA SER A 631 5.27 -7.92 -0.39
C SER A 631 6.13 -8.61 -1.44
N ASP A 632 5.53 -9.07 -2.54
CA ASP A 632 6.23 -9.70 -3.66
C ASP A 632 6.31 -8.80 -4.91
N SER A 633 5.52 -7.72 -4.96
CA SER A 633 5.39 -6.82 -6.10
C SER A 633 4.64 -5.52 -5.70
N VAL A 634 4.37 -4.65 -6.67
CA VAL A 634 3.50 -3.45 -6.52
C VAL A 634 2.00 -3.83 -6.43
N GLY A 635 1.67 -5.13 -6.47
CA GLY A 635 0.30 -5.64 -6.37
C GLY A 635 -0.58 -5.33 -7.58
N ILE A 636 -1.84 -4.95 -7.33
CA ILE A 636 -2.88 -4.72 -8.35
C ILE A 636 -2.48 -3.70 -9.43
N TRP A 637 -1.61 -2.75 -9.08
CA TRP A 637 -1.15 -1.70 -9.99
C TRP A 637 -0.46 -2.22 -11.24
N LEU A 638 0.21 -3.36 -11.14
CA LEU A 638 0.79 -4.03 -12.30
C LEU A 638 -0.27 -4.33 -13.37
N TYR A 639 -1.43 -4.84 -12.93
CA TYR A 639 -2.54 -5.17 -13.82
C TYR A 639 -3.25 -3.91 -14.33
N VAL A 640 -3.40 -2.88 -13.49
CA VAL A 640 -3.94 -1.57 -13.92
C VAL A 640 -3.09 -0.96 -15.04
N ILE A 641 -1.77 -0.94 -14.87
CA ILE A 641 -0.83 -0.44 -15.88
C ILE A 641 -0.87 -1.30 -17.15
N LEU A 642 -1.00 -2.62 -17.03
CA LEU A 642 -1.18 -3.51 -18.18
C LEU A 642 -2.46 -3.19 -18.95
N CYS A 643 -3.56 -2.90 -18.26
CA CYS A 643 -4.82 -2.47 -18.87
C CYS A 643 -4.66 -1.14 -19.63
N ILE A 644 -3.99 -0.14 -19.03
CA ILE A 644 -3.69 1.14 -19.68
C ILE A 644 -2.79 0.93 -20.91
N ALA A 645 -1.75 0.10 -20.79
CA ALA A 645 -0.86 -0.22 -21.91
C ALA A 645 -1.60 -0.93 -23.04
N THR A 646 -2.54 -1.82 -22.72
CA THR A 646 -3.39 -2.48 -23.71
C THR A 646 -4.34 -1.48 -24.38
N LEU A 647 -4.99 -0.61 -23.61
CA LEU A 647 -5.85 0.46 -24.14
C LEU A 647 -5.06 1.42 -25.05
N SER A 648 -3.78 1.68 -24.74
CA SER A 648 -2.92 2.55 -25.53
C SER A 648 -2.68 2.05 -26.95
N ILE A 649 -2.73 0.72 -27.18
CA ILE A 649 -2.68 0.14 -28.53
C ILE A 649 -3.84 0.69 -29.35
N PHE A 650 -5.06 0.56 -28.83
CA PHE A 650 -6.28 1.02 -29.49
C PHE A 650 -6.28 2.54 -29.69
N THR A 651 -5.97 3.30 -28.62
CA THR A 651 -6.02 4.77 -28.66
C THR A 651 -5.08 5.34 -29.70
N ASN A 652 -3.83 4.90 -29.70
CA ASN A 652 -2.86 5.35 -30.67
C ASN A 652 -3.23 4.89 -32.08
N CYS A 653 -3.59 3.60 -32.26
CA CYS A 653 -4.07 3.09 -33.55
C CYS A 653 -5.14 3.98 -34.16
N PHE A 654 -6.11 4.40 -33.35
CA PHE A 654 -7.19 5.26 -33.81
C PHE A 654 -6.70 6.67 -34.15
N LEU A 655 -5.83 7.25 -33.30
CA LEU A 655 -5.30 8.61 -33.51
C LEU A 655 -4.59 8.73 -34.86
N PHE A 656 -3.77 7.75 -35.27
CA PHE A 656 -3.11 7.85 -36.58
C PHE A 656 -4.04 7.63 -37.76
N THR A 657 -5.05 6.76 -37.61
CA THR A 657 -5.93 6.43 -38.72
C THR A 657 -7.05 7.42 -38.92
N PHE A 658 -7.49 8.15 -37.88
CA PHE A 658 -8.67 9.00 -37.97
C PHE A 658 -8.45 10.46 -37.57
N ALA A 659 -7.44 10.81 -36.76
CA ALA A 659 -7.38 12.14 -36.14
C ALA A 659 -6.78 13.27 -37.01
N SER A 660 -6.13 12.99 -38.15
CA SER A 660 -5.77 14.08 -39.10
C SER A 660 -5.73 13.66 -40.57
N GLY A 661 -6.38 14.44 -41.43
CA GLY A 661 -6.50 14.16 -42.88
C GLY A 661 -5.15 14.06 -43.60
N ASP A 662 -4.15 14.83 -43.17
CA ASP A 662 -2.78 14.76 -43.71
C ASP A 662 -2.10 13.43 -43.33
N LEU A 663 -2.28 12.98 -42.08
CA LEU A 663 -1.69 11.74 -41.54
C LEU A 663 -2.28 10.50 -42.18
N VAL A 664 -3.57 10.52 -42.50
CA VAL A 664 -4.26 9.48 -43.28
C VAL A 664 -3.58 9.28 -44.64
N SER A 665 -3.32 10.38 -45.36
CA SER A 665 -2.70 10.31 -46.70
C SER A 665 -1.29 9.69 -46.68
N THR A 666 -0.52 9.98 -45.64
CA THR A 666 0.85 9.46 -45.46
C THR A 666 0.84 8.00 -45.00
N THR A 667 -0.12 7.62 -44.15
CA THR A 667 -0.31 6.23 -43.72
C THR A 667 -0.62 5.34 -44.93
N PHE A 668 -1.50 5.79 -45.84
CA PHE A 668 -1.76 5.10 -47.10
C PHE A 668 -0.54 5.00 -48.00
N ALA A 669 0.31 6.03 -48.05
CA ALA A 669 1.54 6.00 -48.83
C ALA A 669 2.53 4.95 -48.29
N ILE A 670 2.68 4.88 -46.96
CA ILE A 670 3.53 3.88 -46.28
C ILE A 670 3.00 2.47 -46.51
N LEU A 671 1.69 2.24 -46.36
CA LEU A 671 1.09 0.92 -46.57
C LEU A 671 1.22 0.43 -48.00
N ARG A 672 0.96 1.29 -48.99
CA ARG A 672 1.19 0.94 -50.40
C ARG A 672 2.66 0.63 -50.69
N PHE A 673 3.58 1.33 -50.02
CA PHE A 673 5.00 1.04 -50.14
C PHE A 673 5.37 -0.33 -49.53
N LEU A 674 4.86 -0.64 -48.34
CA LEU A 674 5.06 -1.92 -47.66
C LEU A 674 4.42 -3.07 -48.43
N GLU A 675 3.20 -2.89 -48.94
CA GLU A 675 2.49 -3.84 -49.78
C GLU A 675 3.31 -4.17 -51.03
N ARG A 676 3.81 -3.15 -51.76
CA ARG A 676 4.70 -3.38 -52.91
C ARG A 676 5.92 -4.20 -52.53
N LYS A 677 6.61 -3.82 -51.45
CA LYS A 677 7.80 -4.55 -50.97
C LYS A 677 7.49 -5.99 -50.56
N PHE A 678 6.35 -6.23 -49.93
CA PHE A 678 5.92 -7.56 -49.53
C PHE A 678 5.53 -8.42 -50.74
N THR A 679 4.81 -7.85 -51.71
CA THR A 679 4.48 -8.51 -52.98
C THR A 679 5.75 -8.87 -53.76
N ASP A 680 6.74 -7.96 -53.80
CA ASP A 680 8.05 -8.22 -54.39
C ASP A 680 8.79 -9.37 -53.65
N LEU A 681 8.75 -9.38 -52.31
CA LEU A 681 9.38 -10.40 -51.47
C LEU A 681 8.74 -11.79 -51.64
N MET A 682 7.42 -11.86 -51.80
CA MET A 682 6.67 -13.11 -52.01
C MET A 682 6.65 -13.57 -53.48
N GLY A 683 7.50 -12.98 -54.33
CA GLY A 683 7.67 -13.38 -55.72
C GLY A 683 6.45 -13.11 -56.59
N GLY A 684 5.62 -12.12 -56.25
CA GLY A 684 4.44 -11.74 -57.03
C GLY A 684 3.33 -12.80 -57.08
N MET A 685 3.42 -13.90 -56.31
CA MET A 685 2.42 -14.98 -56.31
C MET A 685 1.09 -14.55 -55.68
N ILE A 686 1.06 -13.45 -54.93
CA ILE A 686 -0.15 -12.89 -54.32
C ILE A 686 -0.16 -11.38 -54.54
N SER A 687 -0.84 -10.93 -55.60
CA SER A 687 -1.14 -9.52 -55.84
C SER A 687 -2.45 -9.17 -55.13
N TYR A 688 -2.36 -8.57 -53.93
CA TYR A 688 -3.53 -8.02 -53.27
C TYR A 688 -3.92 -6.71 -53.97
N GLY A 689 -4.89 -6.76 -54.87
CA GLY A 689 -5.55 -5.57 -55.44
C GLY A 689 -6.53 -4.93 -54.46
N HIS A 690 -6.19 -4.88 -53.17
CA HIS A 690 -7.13 -4.44 -52.13
C HIS A 690 -7.11 -2.92 -52.04
N ASN A 691 -8.26 -2.28 -52.28
CA ASN A 691 -8.44 -0.87 -51.97
C ASN A 691 -8.57 -0.74 -50.45
N TRP A 692 -7.44 -0.59 -49.77
CA TRP A 692 -7.40 -0.35 -48.33
C TRP A 692 -8.30 0.85 -47.98
N ASN A 693 -9.30 0.64 -47.12
CA ASN A 693 -10.04 1.72 -46.48
C ASN A 693 -9.38 2.07 -45.14
N LEU A 694 -9.68 3.25 -44.57
CA LEU A 694 -9.13 3.67 -43.27
C LEU A 694 -9.39 2.62 -42.17
N ARG A 695 -10.54 1.95 -42.22
CA ARG A 695 -10.91 0.90 -41.27
C ARG A 695 -10.01 -0.33 -41.37
N ASP A 696 -9.62 -0.72 -42.59
CA ASP A 696 -8.77 -1.88 -42.84
C ASP A 696 -7.33 -1.58 -42.37
N VAL A 697 -6.87 -0.35 -42.60
CA VAL A 697 -5.59 0.16 -42.10
C VAL A 697 -5.54 0.15 -40.57
N PHE A 698 -6.59 0.68 -39.93
CA PHE A 698 -6.71 0.69 -38.48
C PHE A 698 -6.65 -0.73 -37.91
N ALA A 699 -7.50 -1.63 -38.42
CA ALA A 699 -7.56 -3.00 -37.95
C ALA A 699 -6.22 -3.72 -38.14
N PHE A 700 -5.53 -3.52 -39.26
CA PHE A 700 -4.22 -4.11 -39.50
C PHE A 700 -3.17 -3.62 -38.50
N CYS A 701 -3.04 -2.31 -38.30
CA CYS A 701 -2.09 -1.73 -37.36
C CYS A 701 -2.37 -2.18 -35.92
N GLU A 702 -3.64 -2.18 -35.53
CA GLU A 702 -4.10 -2.63 -34.22
C GLU A 702 -3.72 -4.10 -33.98
N HIS A 703 -4.11 -5.02 -34.87
CA HIS A 703 -3.83 -6.45 -34.72
C HIS A 703 -2.33 -6.75 -34.76
N LEU A 704 -1.57 -6.06 -35.62
CA LEU A 704 -0.11 -6.18 -35.66
C LEU A 704 0.50 -5.79 -34.32
N MET A 705 0.05 -4.69 -33.73
CA MET A 705 0.52 -4.25 -32.41
C MET A 705 0.11 -5.19 -31.29
N PHE A 706 -1.12 -5.72 -31.31
CA PHE A 706 -1.52 -6.79 -30.39
C PHE A 706 -0.60 -8.01 -30.51
N ILE A 707 -0.32 -8.49 -31.72
CA ILE A 707 0.56 -9.64 -31.95
C ILE A 707 1.98 -9.36 -31.42
N ILE A 708 2.54 -8.18 -31.70
CA ILE A 708 3.88 -7.81 -31.22
C ILE A 708 3.90 -7.72 -29.69
N CYS A 709 3.00 -6.94 -29.09
CA CYS A 709 2.99 -6.69 -27.65
C CYS A 709 2.62 -7.93 -26.83
N PHE A 710 1.60 -8.68 -27.22
CA PHE A 710 1.28 -9.95 -26.57
C PHE A 710 2.32 -11.03 -26.87
N GLY A 711 2.93 -11.02 -28.06
CA GLY A 711 4.06 -11.88 -28.38
C GLY A 711 5.24 -11.65 -27.43
N ILE A 712 5.61 -10.38 -27.20
CA ILE A 712 6.63 -9.96 -26.21
C ILE A 712 6.23 -10.44 -24.81
N TRP A 713 4.96 -10.28 -24.42
CA TRP A 713 4.45 -10.68 -23.12
C TRP A 713 4.50 -12.20 -22.88
N LEU A 714 4.19 -12.99 -23.91
CA LEU A 714 4.13 -14.46 -23.83
C LEU A 714 5.52 -15.11 -23.97
N THR A 715 6.39 -14.56 -24.82
CA THR A 715 7.72 -15.13 -25.08
C THR A 715 8.70 -14.92 -23.92
N MET A 716 8.58 -13.80 -23.19
CA MET A 716 9.39 -13.57 -22.01
C MET A 716 8.76 -14.24 -20.78
N PRO A 717 9.43 -15.17 -20.08
CA PRO A 717 8.88 -15.75 -18.87
C PRO A 717 8.86 -14.72 -17.73
N SER A 718 7.79 -14.72 -16.93
CA SER A 718 7.63 -13.80 -15.79
C SER A 718 8.67 -14.03 -14.70
N VAL A 719 9.08 -15.28 -14.47
CA VAL A 719 10.17 -15.64 -13.54
C VAL A 719 11.44 -15.95 -14.34
N PRO A 720 12.60 -15.34 -14.03
CA PRO A 720 13.86 -15.69 -14.67
C PRO A 720 14.29 -17.14 -14.37
N TYR A 721 14.87 -17.82 -15.36
CA TYR A 721 15.28 -19.24 -15.26
C TYR A 721 16.15 -19.56 -14.03
N LYS A 722 17.10 -18.68 -13.68
CA LYS A 722 17.95 -18.87 -12.49
C LYS A 722 17.14 -18.87 -11.18
N ILE A 723 16.10 -18.04 -11.12
CA ILE A 723 15.23 -17.92 -9.95
C ILE A 723 14.26 -19.10 -9.89
N SER A 724 13.70 -19.52 -11.02
CA SER A 724 12.84 -20.71 -11.06
C SER A 724 13.61 -21.97 -10.64
N LEU A 725 14.86 -22.11 -11.08
CA LEU A 725 15.73 -23.20 -10.65
C LEU A 725 16.05 -23.12 -9.15
N ALA A 726 16.32 -21.92 -8.63
CA ALA A 726 16.61 -21.73 -7.21
C ALA A 726 15.38 -22.00 -6.32
N ARG A 727 14.17 -21.62 -6.76
CA ARG A 727 12.91 -21.98 -6.10
C ARG A 727 12.70 -23.48 -6.08
N ALA A 728 12.87 -24.15 -7.22
CA ALA A 728 12.77 -25.60 -7.32
C ALA A 728 13.80 -26.31 -6.42
N ALA A 729 15.03 -25.80 -6.35
CA ALA A 729 16.06 -26.33 -5.46
C ALA A 729 15.70 -26.14 -3.97
N LYS A 730 15.17 -24.98 -3.59
CA LYS A 730 14.68 -24.69 -2.22
C LYS A 730 13.55 -25.65 -1.83
N GLU A 731 12.59 -25.86 -2.72
CA GLU A 731 11.46 -26.77 -2.51
C GLU A 731 11.92 -28.23 -2.39
N TYR A 732 12.82 -28.67 -3.27
CA TYR A 732 13.43 -30.00 -3.21
C TYR A 732 14.18 -30.22 -1.89
N ALA A 733 14.98 -29.25 -1.44
CA ALA A 733 15.70 -29.33 -0.17
C ALA A 733 14.73 -29.38 1.03
N ALA A 734 13.63 -28.62 1.00
CA ALA A 734 12.58 -28.69 2.03
C ALA A 734 11.88 -30.06 2.05
N GLN A 735 11.62 -30.63 0.87
CA GLN A 735 11.03 -31.96 0.75
C GLN A 735 11.98 -33.05 1.25
N GLN A 736 13.27 -32.94 0.95
CA GLN A 736 14.29 -33.87 1.44
C GLN A 736 14.39 -33.84 2.97
N ARG A 737 14.47 -32.64 3.58
CA ARG A 737 14.45 -32.50 5.05
C ARG A 737 13.23 -33.14 5.70
N ARG A 738 12.05 -32.99 5.07
CA ARG A 738 10.82 -33.63 5.53
C ARG A 738 10.89 -35.15 5.47
N ASN A 739 11.42 -35.71 4.38
CA ASN A 739 11.60 -37.14 4.23
C ASN A 739 12.59 -37.70 5.26
N ASP A 740 13.71 -36.99 5.47
CA ASP A 740 14.73 -37.38 6.46
C ASP A 740 14.17 -37.34 7.89
N ALA A 741 13.36 -36.33 8.23
CA ALA A 741 12.67 -36.24 9.51
C ALA A 741 11.64 -37.36 9.72
N ILE A 742 10.90 -37.75 8.66
CA ILE A 742 9.98 -38.90 8.72
C ILE A 742 10.77 -40.20 8.92
N HIS A 743 11.90 -40.36 8.22
CA HIS A 743 12.75 -41.53 8.37
C HIS A 743 13.37 -41.64 9.77
N SER A 744 13.86 -40.54 10.35
CA SER A 744 14.39 -40.52 11.71
C SER A 744 13.31 -40.77 12.77
N SER A 745 12.12 -40.18 12.62
CA SER A 745 10.96 -40.44 13.48
C SER A 745 10.53 -41.90 13.44
N ASN A 746 10.49 -42.50 12.25
CA ASN A 746 10.16 -43.92 12.10
C ASN A 746 11.24 -44.83 12.72
N GLN A 747 12.53 -44.47 12.64
CA GLN A 747 13.58 -45.23 13.31
C GLN A 747 13.52 -45.13 14.85
N LEU A 748 13.19 -43.97 15.41
CA LEU A 748 12.95 -43.78 16.85
C LEU A 748 11.73 -44.59 17.34
N SER A 749 10.66 -44.63 16.55
CA SER A 749 9.49 -45.49 16.80
C SER A 749 9.82 -46.98 16.74
N VAL A 750 10.76 -47.40 15.90
CA VAL A 750 11.20 -48.80 15.81
C VAL A 750 12.18 -49.14 16.95
N MET A 751 13.07 -48.22 17.34
CA MET A 751 13.98 -48.43 18.48
C MET A 751 13.24 -48.49 19.84
N SER A 752 12.16 -47.72 20.03
CA SER A 752 11.33 -47.83 21.24
C SER A 752 10.54 -49.14 21.33
N LEU A 753 10.28 -49.80 20.19
CA LEU A 753 9.69 -51.13 20.12
C LEU A 753 10.70 -52.29 20.29
N VAL A 754 12.00 -52.02 20.13
CA VAL A 754 13.08 -53.03 20.17
C VAL A 754 13.81 -53.05 21.53
N LEU A 755 13.69 -52.01 22.34
CA LEU A 755 14.24 -52.01 23.71
C LEU A 755 13.29 -52.77 24.67
N PRO A 756 13.75 -53.85 25.32
CA PRO A 756 12.94 -54.49 26.37
C PRO A 756 12.79 -53.54 27.56
N PRO A 757 11.65 -53.57 28.28
CA PRO A 757 11.47 -52.73 29.46
C PRO A 757 12.55 -53.07 30.51
N PRO A 758 13.02 -52.08 31.28
CA PRO A 758 13.99 -52.34 32.34
C PRO A 758 13.37 -53.33 33.33
N LYS A 759 14.06 -54.45 33.57
CA LYS A 759 13.69 -55.40 34.62
C LYS A 759 13.76 -54.66 35.96
N ALA A 760 12.60 -54.34 36.53
CA ALA A 760 12.49 -53.87 37.89
C ALA A 760 13.04 -54.95 38.83
N CYS A 761 14.11 -54.62 39.57
CA CYS A 761 14.54 -55.41 40.70
C CYS A 761 13.47 -55.35 41.78
N ILE A 762 12.83 -56.49 42.04
CA ILE A 762 11.97 -56.72 43.20
C ILE A 762 12.90 -56.81 44.42
N ALA A 763 12.70 -55.90 45.38
CA ALA A 763 13.10 -56.09 46.76
C ALA A 763 11.89 -55.79 47.62
N ASP A 764 11.48 -56.81 48.36
CA ASP A 764 10.32 -56.87 49.24
C ASP A 764 10.37 -55.81 50.36
N SER A 765 9.24 -55.16 50.64
CA SER A 765 8.75 -54.95 52.01
C SER A 765 7.32 -54.42 52.00
N GLU A 766 6.46 -55.13 52.73
CA GLU A 766 5.05 -54.85 53.02
C GLU A 766 4.80 -53.51 53.74
N VAL A 767 3.52 -53.11 53.76
CA VAL A 767 2.79 -52.30 54.78
C VAL A 767 2.26 -50.91 54.31
N GLU A 768 0.91 -50.86 54.29
CA GLU A 768 -0.05 -49.73 54.44
C GLU A 768 -0.11 -48.64 53.35
N THR A 769 -1.13 -48.54 52.48
CA THR A 769 -2.56 -48.14 52.69
C THR A 769 -2.78 -46.92 53.57
N GLU A 770 -2.86 -45.73 52.96
CA GLU A 770 -3.90 -44.74 53.23
C GLU A 770 -3.90 -43.65 52.13
N ILE A 771 -5.05 -43.02 51.91
CA ILE A 771 -5.33 -41.91 50.98
C ILE A 771 -5.59 -42.33 49.52
N ALA A 772 -6.67 -43.10 49.34
CA ALA A 772 -7.45 -43.14 48.10
C ALA A 772 -8.89 -42.79 48.45
N ASP A 773 -9.19 -41.50 48.62
CA ASP A 773 -10.55 -40.95 48.61
C ASP A 773 -10.52 -39.41 48.59
N GLU A 774 -10.01 -38.80 47.51
CA GLU A 774 -10.36 -37.39 47.21
C GLU A 774 -10.22 -36.95 45.74
N PHE A 775 -10.12 -37.89 44.79
CA PHE A 775 -10.20 -37.56 43.36
C PHE A 775 -11.24 -38.45 42.66
N SER A 776 -12.49 -38.31 43.08
CA SER A 776 -13.66 -38.73 42.31
C SER A 776 -14.57 -37.54 42.05
N GLN A 777 -14.20 -36.69 41.08
CA GLN A 777 -15.17 -35.93 40.29
C GLN A 777 -14.50 -35.29 39.07
N THR A 778 -15.20 -35.38 37.94
CA THR A 778 -14.93 -34.81 36.60
C THR A 778 -13.87 -35.47 35.70
N SER A 779 -14.24 -36.61 35.11
CA SER A 779 -13.72 -37.06 33.80
C SER A 779 -14.87 -37.21 32.80
N VAL A 780 -14.88 -36.40 31.74
CA VAL A 780 -15.83 -36.51 30.62
C VAL A 780 -15.18 -37.27 29.45
N SER A 781 -15.69 -38.49 29.24
CA SER A 781 -15.85 -39.26 27.99
C SER A 781 -14.93 -39.00 26.79
N MET A 782 -13.99 -39.93 26.55
CA MET A 782 -13.46 -40.22 25.21
C MET A 782 -14.29 -41.35 24.58
N VAL A 783 -14.83 -41.11 23.38
CA VAL A 783 -15.49 -42.14 22.55
C VAL A 783 -14.51 -42.65 21.48
N ALA A 784 -14.38 -43.97 21.42
CA ALA A 784 -13.53 -44.74 20.51
C ALA A 784 -14.10 -44.84 19.07
N PRO A 785 -13.26 -45.08 18.04
CA PRO A 785 -13.70 -45.28 16.65
C PRO A 785 -14.30 -46.66 16.41
N ALA A 786 -15.36 -46.71 15.61
CA ALA A 786 -16.14 -47.90 15.26
C ALA A 786 -15.49 -48.79 14.18
N HIS A 787 -15.77 -50.08 14.30
CA HIS A 787 -15.34 -51.19 13.45
C HIS A 787 -15.68 -51.08 11.96
N ALA A 788 -14.76 -51.59 11.13
CA ALA A 788 -14.94 -51.86 9.70
C ALA A 788 -15.85 -53.09 9.43
N PRO A 789 -16.62 -53.12 8.32
CA PRO A 789 -17.36 -54.30 7.88
C PRO A 789 -16.48 -55.28 7.06
N PRO A 790 -16.85 -56.58 6.97
CA PRO A 790 -16.02 -57.62 6.35
C PRO A 790 -16.07 -57.63 4.80
N PRO A 791 -15.08 -58.25 4.12
CA PRO A 791 -14.94 -58.18 2.66
C PRO A 791 -15.82 -59.20 1.92
N GLY A 792 -16.43 -58.76 0.82
CA GLY A 792 -17.06 -59.61 -0.20
C GLY A 792 -16.07 -60.03 -1.32
N PRO A 793 -16.39 -61.03 -2.15
CA PRO A 793 -15.40 -61.79 -2.91
C PRO A 793 -14.95 -61.09 -4.21
N ALA A 794 -13.70 -61.37 -4.58
CA ALA A 794 -12.97 -60.83 -5.72
C ALA A 794 -13.61 -61.14 -7.09
N ARG A 795 -13.55 -60.16 -8.02
CA ARG A 795 -13.81 -60.37 -9.45
C ARG A 795 -12.71 -59.70 -10.30
N ALA A 796 -12.25 -60.44 -11.30
CA ALA A 796 -11.07 -60.23 -12.14
C ALA A 796 -11.12 -58.97 -13.04
N PRO A 797 -9.97 -58.49 -13.55
CA PRO A 797 -9.91 -57.26 -14.34
C PRO A 797 -10.21 -57.51 -15.84
N PRO A 798 -10.89 -56.58 -16.53
CA PRO A 798 -10.94 -56.56 -18.00
C PRO A 798 -9.92 -55.56 -18.60
N PRO A 799 -9.57 -55.70 -19.90
CA PRO A 799 -8.39 -55.10 -20.51
C PRO A 799 -8.61 -53.68 -21.07
N ALA A 800 -7.48 -53.03 -21.39
CA ALA A 800 -7.36 -51.66 -21.88
C ALA A 800 -8.12 -51.37 -23.21
N PRO A 801 -8.61 -50.13 -23.44
CA PRO A 801 -9.27 -49.80 -24.70
C PRO A 801 -8.32 -49.06 -25.67
N GLY A 802 -8.35 -49.50 -26.93
CA GLY A 802 -7.99 -48.69 -28.08
C GLY A 802 -9.21 -48.46 -28.96
N GLY A 803 -9.29 -47.29 -29.59
CA GLY A 803 -9.88 -47.12 -30.91
C GLY A 803 -11.39 -46.86 -31.06
N ALA A 804 -11.71 -45.60 -31.34
CA ALA A 804 -12.57 -45.12 -32.43
C ALA A 804 -14.12 -45.33 -32.43
N ALA A 805 -14.78 -44.16 -32.56
CA ALA A 805 -15.85 -43.81 -33.50
C ALA A 805 -17.35 -44.03 -33.18
N ALA A 806 -18.10 -42.97 -33.56
CA ALA A 806 -19.51 -42.88 -34.00
C ALA A 806 -20.66 -42.62 -32.97
N ARG A 807 -21.13 -41.36 -32.98
CA ARG A 807 -22.53 -40.80 -33.02
C ARG A 807 -23.74 -41.78 -33.12
N PRO A 808 -25.04 -41.35 -32.97
CA PRO A 808 -25.64 -40.13 -32.35
C PRO A 808 -26.98 -40.34 -31.57
N ALA A 809 -27.51 -39.23 -31.01
CA ALA A 809 -28.93 -38.81 -30.86
C ALA A 809 -29.90 -39.50 -29.86
N GLY A 810 -30.61 -38.69 -29.05
CA GLY A 810 -31.87 -39.10 -28.39
C GLY A 810 -32.34 -38.27 -27.19
N ARG A 811 -33.27 -37.34 -27.45
CA ARG A 811 -34.15 -36.50 -26.58
C ARG A 811 -34.58 -37.00 -25.18
N ALA A 812 -34.53 -36.06 -24.22
CA ALA A 812 -35.56 -35.53 -23.28
C ALA A 812 -36.41 -36.46 -22.38
N SER A 813 -36.35 -36.27 -21.05
CA SER A 813 -37.37 -35.56 -20.22
C SER A 813 -37.14 -35.71 -18.70
N VAL A 814 -37.09 -34.55 -18.00
CA VAL A 814 -37.71 -34.18 -16.69
C VAL A 814 -37.86 -35.26 -15.60
N GLN A 815 -37.27 -35.07 -14.41
CA GLN A 815 -37.91 -34.56 -13.17
C GLN A 815 -36.92 -34.53 -11.98
N ALA A 816 -37.12 -33.57 -11.08
CA ALA A 816 -36.24 -33.14 -9.99
C ALA A 816 -36.24 -34.06 -8.75
N ASP A 817 -35.13 -34.10 -8.01
CA ASP A 817 -35.01 -33.61 -6.62
C ASP A 817 -33.56 -33.73 -6.07
N PRO A 818 -33.23 -33.08 -4.93
CA PRO A 818 -31.97 -32.37 -4.74
C PRO A 818 -30.95 -33.09 -3.83
N GLU A 819 -29.84 -32.39 -3.56
CA GLU A 819 -28.79 -32.66 -2.57
C GLU A 819 -27.63 -33.56 -3.00
N GLY A 820 -26.46 -32.93 -3.06
CA GLY A 820 -25.18 -33.54 -3.41
C GLY A 820 -24.14 -32.46 -3.62
N ASP A 821 -23.62 -31.93 -2.51
CA ASP A 821 -22.47 -31.02 -2.47
C ASP A 821 -21.31 -31.62 -3.26
N ALA A 822 -20.94 -30.95 -4.34
CA ALA A 822 -19.69 -31.14 -5.05
C ALA A 822 -18.89 -29.84 -4.94
N ASP A 823 -18.18 -29.70 -3.81
CA ASP A 823 -16.98 -28.87 -3.73
C ASP A 823 -15.92 -29.53 -4.60
N PHE A 824 -15.54 -28.88 -5.70
CA PHE A 824 -14.20 -28.88 -6.29
C PHE A 824 -14.29 -28.12 -7.60
N HIS A 825 -13.78 -26.88 -7.60
CA HIS A 825 -13.04 -26.25 -8.69
C HIS A 825 -12.99 -24.74 -8.45
N GLU A 826 -11.92 -24.26 -7.85
CA GLU A 826 -11.33 -22.97 -8.26
C GLU A 826 -9.80 -23.16 -8.36
N MET A 827 -9.42 -23.46 -9.60
CA MET A 827 -8.21 -22.99 -10.30
C MET A 827 -8.71 -22.50 -11.67
N PRO A 828 -7.99 -21.61 -12.37
CA PRO A 828 -6.70 -21.02 -12.04
C PRO A 828 -6.76 -19.56 -11.57
#